data_AF-A0A672UG37-F1
#
_entry.id   AF-A0A672UG37-F1
#
_cell.length_a   1.000
_cell.length_b   1.000
_cell.length_c   1.000
_cell.angle_alpha   90.00
_cell.angle_beta   90.00
_cell.angle_gamma   90.00
#
_symmetry.space_group_name_H-M   'P 1'
#
loop_
_entity.id
_entity.type
_entity.pdbx_description
1 polymer ?
#
loop_
_entity_poly.entity_id
_entity_poly.type
_entity_poly.pdbx_seq_one_letter_code
_entity_poly.pdbx_strand_id
1 'polypeptide(L)'
;MSASINCKELADYFAFPDHNGLNPAGVIKVEGKPFAIEEYYLDDLKHIVQFKLPTQIIEEPVIVREMYEIAVSLIQSFDELEMKKNRYMHSCLSSKFNKRWQVYPLHSRGTLEEQNNAFLATVPGYRKIILCTNIAESSVTVPDVKYVIDFCLTRTLVCDEETNYQSLRLCWASKTNCNQRKGRAGRVSRGYCYRLVRKDFWTDFIPEQSVPEILRCPLGATVLKIKKLDMGGPKALLATALSPPSVGDIEHTILQLKELGALTNCVQTEENPHDGELTFLGRVLAQLPVDLHLGKLIVLGHAFGCLEECLIIAAALSLRNFFTSPLQQQVDGYRNKLFFAGNSKSDCIAIVNAFKVAELFHNLKERVSAFNMHVNAQPSAVDQECLYQQRFILQSLFTKSLRNIPPYGYLYHKQLQSLFRQCGQVKSIAYDGSKAFVEFSRNPMEGFKILPAVYLSVKMSQLKIPLALNAYHLNDIKKQLQGCLASLFHNLFRVNVDCQKQSVEPVEISFGALQQSKMIPNRLLSIKITEIVEVGHFWGYRTDEKNRTVLQALTAEINYQNLMDLPESPHPEMVCLAPFTHLEDGGYCRARILYVCGDFAEVFFVDYGNRSKVPLDKLKKIPSSLRELPFQALEFKICKMRPSAKSLVCGERWSYSASQRFASLVNGSALLVKMYSFVHSVLHVDVFCYSRCQELVNIRDVLIEECYAELAEESYESQQSHSLLRELFLDQVKEEKMPVSSRQEEKHLLERLLNCFSDHKSNVPTRKVTWVVVLVCHFMTLLLIVLEWR
;
A
#
# COMPACT_ATOMS: atom_id res chain seq x y z
N MET A 1 11.10 -4.48 26.07
CA MET A 1 11.38 -5.66 25.20
C MET A 1 12.62 -5.34 24.38
N SER A 2 13.57 -6.26 24.30
CA SER A 2 14.79 -6.11 23.50
C SER A 2 15.11 -7.43 22.80
N ALA A 3 15.58 -7.36 21.56
CA ALA A 3 15.96 -8.53 20.78
C ALA A 3 17.43 -8.93 20.98
N SER A 4 18.29 -8.00 21.40
CA SER A 4 19.74 -8.20 21.31
C SER A 4 20.57 -7.46 22.35
N ILE A 5 19.98 -6.63 23.20
CA ILE A 5 20.74 -5.86 24.19
C ILE A 5 21.04 -6.72 25.42
N ASN A 6 22.13 -6.40 26.11
CA ASN A 6 22.51 -7.09 27.32
C ASN A 6 21.42 -6.93 28.39
N CYS A 7 20.74 -8.04 28.73
CA CYS A 7 19.63 -7.99 29.67
C CYS A 7 20.07 -7.54 31.06
N LYS A 8 21.32 -7.81 31.44
CA LYS A 8 21.86 -7.42 32.75
C LYS A 8 22.03 -5.91 32.84
N GLU A 9 22.66 -5.32 31.83
CA GLU A 9 22.89 -3.88 31.75
C GLU A 9 21.57 -3.08 31.81
N LEU A 10 20.54 -3.53 31.08
CA LEU A 10 19.19 -2.95 31.19
C LEU A 10 18.55 -3.15 32.56
N ALA A 11 18.73 -4.32 33.17
CA ALA A 11 18.16 -4.62 34.47
C ALA A 11 18.80 -3.76 35.57
N ASP A 12 20.12 -3.56 35.50
CA ASP A 12 20.88 -2.70 36.40
C ASP A 12 20.51 -1.22 36.19
N TYR A 13 20.36 -0.78 34.94
CA TYR A 13 19.93 0.59 34.61
C TYR A 13 18.53 0.93 35.13
N PHE A 14 17.60 -0.03 35.04
CA PHE A 14 16.24 0.12 35.56
C PHE A 14 16.09 -0.42 37.00
N ALA A 15 17.19 -0.47 37.76
CA ALA A 15 17.15 -0.89 39.15
C ALA A 15 16.23 0.03 39.97
N PHE A 16 15.50 -0.57 40.91
CA PHE A 16 14.58 0.14 41.79
C PHE A 16 15.07 0.07 43.25
N PRO A 17 14.88 1.14 44.03
CA PRO A 17 15.28 1.15 45.43
C PRO A 17 14.34 0.27 46.28
N ASP A 18 14.91 -0.52 47.17
CA ASP A 18 14.24 -1.24 48.26
C ASP A 18 14.90 -0.93 49.62
N HIS A 19 14.43 -1.56 50.70
CA HIS A 19 14.96 -1.36 52.05
C HIS A 19 16.42 -1.83 52.25
N ASN A 20 16.96 -2.63 51.33
CA ASN A 20 18.30 -3.24 51.35
C ASN A 20 19.24 -2.69 50.25
N GLY A 21 18.79 -1.79 49.36
CA GLY A 21 19.61 -1.17 48.32
C GLY A 21 18.89 -1.02 46.98
N LEU A 22 19.66 -0.99 45.89
CA LEU A 22 19.14 -0.99 44.52
C LEU A 22 19.06 -2.43 44.00
N ASN A 23 17.85 -2.89 43.67
CA ASN A 23 17.64 -4.21 43.08
C ASN A 23 17.43 -4.12 41.57
N PRO A 24 18.04 -5.01 40.77
CA PRO A 24 17.89 -5.00 39.33
C PRO A 24 16.47 -5.39 38.91
N ALA A 25 16.02 -4.84 37.77
CA ALA A 25 14.69 -5.15 37.23
C ALA A 25 14.56 -6.63 36.81
N GLY A 26 13.36 -7.20 37.00
CA GLY A 26 13.08 -8.59 36.61
C GLY A 26 13.20 -8.81 35.09
N VAL A 27 13.90 -9.87 34.68
CA VAL A 27 14.12 -10.22 33.27
C VAL A 27 13.32 -11.47 32.90
N ILE A 28 12.43 -11.33 31.91
CA ILE A 28 11.70 -12.46 31.31
C ILE A 28 12.32 -12.76 29.95
N LYS A 29 12.89 -13.96 29.80
CA LYS A 29 13.41 -14.45 28.51
C LYS A 29 12.34 -15.28 27.81
N VAL A 30 12.01 -14.92 26.58
CA VAL A 30 11.13 -15.71 25.72
C VAL A 30 12.00 -16.62 24.87
N GLU A 31 11.93 -17.92 25.10
CA GLU A 31 12.66 -18.90 24.30
C GLU A 31 11.99 -19.08 22.94
N GLY A 32 12.69 -18.70 21.87
CA GLY A 32 12.38 -19.14 20.52
C GLY A 32 13.16 -20.41 20.19
N LYS A 33 12.57 -21.33 19.41
CA LYS A 33 13.30 -22.46 18.81
C LYS A 33 13.56 -22.18 17.33
N PRO A 34 14.54 -21.32 16.97
CA PRO A 34 14.97 -21.21 15.59
C PRO A 34 15.58 -22.53 15.13
N PHE A 35 15.41 -22.86 13.87
CA PHE A 35 16.13 -23.97 13.24
C PHE A 35 17.63 -23.68 13.19
N ALA A 36 18.45 -24.74 13.17
CA ALA A 36 19.90 -24.61 13.10
C ALA A 36 20.34 -23.84 11.84
N ILE A 37 21.36 -22.98 11.98
CA ILE A 37 21.92 -22.18 10.90
C ILE A 37 23.42 -22.46 10.82
N GLU A 38 23.91 -22.89 9.65
CA GLU A 38 25.36 -23.04 9.40
C GLU A 38 25.96 -21.70 8.96
N GLU A 39 27.14 -21.37 9.49
CA GLU A 39 27.86 -20.14 9.20
C GLU A 39 29.15 -20.45 8.43
N TYR A 40 29.39 -19.67 7.37
CA TYR A 40 30.59 -19.74 6.55
C TYR A 40 31.19 -18.34 6.40
N TYR A 41 32.52 -18.28 6.41
CA TYR A 41 33.32 -17.09 6.17
C TYR A 41 33.99 -17.15 4.81
N LEU A 42 34.55 -16.03 4.37
CA LEU A 42 35.22 -15.92 3.08
C LEU A 42 36.34 -16.97 2.90
N ASP A 43 37.05 -17.30 3.98
CA ASP A 43 38.10 -18.31 3.98
C ASP A 43 37.59 -19.73 3.69
N ASP A 44 36.35 -20.03 4.08
CA ASP A 44 35.72 -21.34 3.88
C ASP A 44 35.25 -21.53 2.43
N LEU A 45 35.14 -20.44 1.65
CA LEU A 45 34.59 -20.44 0.29
C LEU A 45 35.63 -20.71 -0.80
N LYS A 46 36.91 -20.75 -0.46
CA LYS A 46 38.02 -20.95 -1.42
C LYS A 46 37.89 -22.25 -2.22
N HIS A 47 37.27 -23.28 -1.65
CA HIS A 47 37.05 -24.57 -2.31
C HIS A 47 35.80 -24.58 -3.21
N ILE A 48 34.91 -23.60 -3.05
CA ILE A 48 33.63 -23.51 -3.74
C ILE A 48 33.74 -22.57 -4.94
N VAL A 49 34.47 -21.46 -4.79
CA VAL A 49 34.64 -20.42 -5.80
C VAL A 49 36.13 -20.10 -5.92
N GLN A 50 36.68 -20.09 -7.14
CA GLN A 50 38.04 -19.59 -7.37
C GLN A 50 38.02 -18.06 -7.39
N PHE A 51 38.56 -17.43 -6.35
CA PHE A 51 38.71 -15.98 -6.27
C PHE A 51 40.00 -15.60 -5.52
N LYS A 52 40.51 -14.39 -5.78
CA LYS A 52 41.53 -13.78 -4.93
C LYS A 52 40.83 -13.14 -3.73
N LEU A 53 41.32 -13.42 -2.53
CA LEU A 53 40.79 -12.83 -1.30
C LEU A 53 40.83 -11.29 -1.41
N PRO A 54 39.68 -10.59 -1.38
CA PRO A 54 39.68 -9.15 -1.32
C PRO A 54 40.32 -8.68 0.00
N THR A 55 41.20 -7.68 -0.08
CA THR A 55 41.77 -7.02 1.09
C THR A 55 40.65 -6.28 1.83
N GLN A 56 40.52 -6.50 3.13
CA GLN A 56 39.50 -5.87 3.96
C GLN A 56 40.19 -4.90 4.92
N ILE A 57 39.85 -3.62 4.80
CA ILE A 57 40.40 -2.51 5.59
C ILE A 57 39.25 -1.94 6.44
N ILE A 58 39.52 -1.68 7.71
CA ILE A 58 38.48 -1.26 8.67
C ILE A 58 37.99 0.15 8.33
N GLU A 59 38.94 1.03 8.02
CA GLU A 59 38.76 2.45 7.73
C GLU A 59 38.06 2.67 6.38
N GLU A 60 38.10 1.70 5.47
CA GLU A 60 37.53 1.77 4.13
C GLU A 60 36.48 0.67 3.90
N PRO A 61 35.30 0.76 4.54
CA PRO A 61 34.21 -0.18 4.34
C PRO A 61 33.62 -0.02 2.93
N VAL A 62 33.97 -0.95 2.03
CA VAL A 62 33.51 -0.94 0.63
C VAL A 62 33.09 -2.33 0.16
N ILE A 63 32.18 -2.37 -0.82
CA ILE A 63 31.89 -3.61 -1.54
C ILE A 63 32.70 -3.59 -2.83
N VAL A 64 33.79 -4.35 -2.87
CA VAL A 64 34.60 -4.48 -4.08
C VAL A 64 33.93 -5.42 -5.10
N ARG A 65 34.31 -5.29 -6.37
CA ARG A 65 33.72 -6.04 -7.49
C ARG A 65 33.76 -7.56 -7.25
N GLU A 66 34.87 -8.05 -6.73
CA GLU A 66 35.13 -9.45 -6.43
C GLU A 66 34.09 -10.00 -5.44
N MET A 67 33.62 -9.21 -4.48
CA MET A 67 32.59 -9.64 -3.54
C MET A 67 31.23 -9.86 -4.21
N TYR A 68 30.89 -9.04 -5.22
CA TYR A 68 29.69 -9.27 -6.04
C TYR A 68 29.83 -10.55 -6.86
N GLU A 69 31.00 -10.77 -7.45
CA GLU A 69 31.29 -11.98 -8.24
C GLU A 69 31.20 -13.25 -7.37
N ILE A 70 31.72 -13.21 -6.14
CA ILE A 70 31.58 -14.29 -5.16
C ILE A 70 30.10 -14.51 -4.80
N ALA A 71 29.34 -13.45 -4.51
CA ALA A 71 27.92 -13.57 -4.19
C ALA A 71 27.13 -14.19 -5.35
N VAL A 72 27.37 -13.74 -6.59
CA VAL A 72 26.75 -14.30 -7.80
C VAL A 72 27.13 -15.77 -7.97
N SER A 73 28.40 -16.13 -7.77
CA SER A 73 28.87 -17.52 -7.86
C SER A 73 28.23 -18.42 -6.79
N LEU A 74 28.13 -17.95 -5.53
CA LEU A 74 27.42 -18.68 -4.47
C LEU A 74 25.95 -18.95 -4.84
N ILE A 75 25.26 -17.94 -5.36
CA ILE A 75 23.87 -18.07 -5.81
C ILE A 75 23.77 -19.09 -6.95
N GLN A 76 24.74 -19.15 -7.85
CA GLN A 76 24.80 -20.18 -8.90
C GLN A 76 25.09 -21.57 -8.31
N SER A 77 25.84 -21.68 -7.22
CA SER A 77 26.26 -22.97 -6.66
C SER A 77 25.31 -23.60 -5.64
N PHE A 78 24.36 -22.88 -5.02
CA PHE A 78 23.58 -23.49 -3.92
C PHE A 78 22.79 -24.76 -4.31
N ASP A 79 22.28 -24.89 -5.55
CA ASP A 79 21.59 -26.14 -5.93
C ASP A 79 22.56 -27.34 -5.94
N GLU A 80 23.80 -27.15 -6.40
CA GLU A 80 24.81 -28.22 -6.40
C GLU A 80 25.27 -28.56 -4.98
N LEU A 81 25.37 -27.55 -4.11
CA LEU A 81 25.70 -27.72 -2.70
C LEU A 81 24.59 -28.48 -1.94
N GLU A 82 23.32 -28.25 -2.28
CA GLU A 82 22.18 -29.02 -1.74
C GLU A 82 22.18 -30.45 -2.27
N MET A 83 22.43 -30.65 -3.56
CA MET A 83 22.46 -31.98 -4.19
C MET A 83 23.61 -32.84 -3.67
N LYS A 84 24.80 -32.27 -3.44
CA LYS A 84 25.96 -33.00 -2.84
C LYS A 84 25.72 -33.43 -1.39
N LYS A 85 24.90 -32.72 -0.61
CA LYS A 85 24.56 -33.10 0.78
C LYS A 85 23.49 -34.22 0.82
N ASN A 86 22.60 -34.30 -0.17
CA ASN A 86 21.58 -35.35 -0.30
C ASN A 86 22.13 -36.57 -1.07
N ARG A 87 22.92 -37.41 -0.38
CA ARG A 87 23.63 -38.58 -0.93
C ARG A 87 22.75 -39.73 -1.49
N TYR A 88 21.42 -39.57 -1.58
CA TYR A 88 20.47 -40.65 -1.90
C TYR A 88 19.62 -40.47 -3.18
N MET A 89 19.85 -39.43 -3.99
CA MET A 89 19.20 -39.32 -5.31
C MET A 89 20.20 -39.02 -6.42
N HIS A 90 21.10 -39.96 -6.67
CA HIS A 90 21.98 -39.94 -7.82
C HIS A 90 21.41 -40.85 -8.93
N SER A 91 20.63 -40.29 -9.85
CA SER A 91 20.52 -40.86 -11.23
C SER A 91 19.76 -40.03 -12.27
N CYS A 92 19.12 -38.90 -11.95
CA CYS A 92 18.49 -38.08 -12.99
C CYS A 92 18.77 -36.60 -12.77
N LEU A 93 18.99 -35.85 -13.86
CA LEU A 93 19.22 -34.40 -13.94
C LEU A 93 20.69 -33.93 -14.00
N SER A 94 21.51 -34.61 -14.80
CA SER A 94 22.71 -34.02 -15.41
C SER A 94 22.32 -33.35 -16.74
N SER A 95 21.74 -32.17 -16.70
CA SER A 95 21.70 -31.26 -17.86
C SER A 95 21.49 -29.83 -17.37
N LYS A 96 22.41 -28.94 -17.77
CA LYS A 96 22.43 -27.49 -17.50
C LYS A 96 21.04 -26.85 -17.42
N PHE A 97 20.48 -26.74 -16.21
CA PHE A 97 19.35 -25.85 -15.97
C PHE A 97 19.87 -24.42 -16.09
N ASN A 98 19.39 -23.67 -17.08
CA ASN A 98 19.52 -22.21 -17.07
C ASN A 98 18.78 -21.70 -15.83
N LYS A 99 19.54 -21.36 -14.77
CA LYS A 99 18.99 -20.95 -13.48
C LYS A 99 18.36 -19.58 -13.65
N ARG A 100 17.04 -19.51 -13.62
CA ARG A 100 16.31 -18.26 -13.79
C ARG A 100 16.12 -17.58 -12.43
N TRP A 101 16.50 -16.31 -12.33
CA TRP A 101 16.51 -15.56 -11.08
C TRP A 101 15.41 -14.49 -11.09
N GLN A 102 14.75 -14.31 -9.95
CA GLN A 102 13.87 -13.17 -9.70
C GLN A 102 14.49 -12.29 -8.63
N VAL A 103 14.90 -11.09 -9.01
CA VAL A 103 15.62 -10.16 -8.13
C VAL A 103 14.67 -9.06 -7.66
N TYR A 104 14.54 -8.90 -6.35
CA TYR A 104 13.69 -7.88 -5.72
C TYR A 104 14.52 -6.94 -4.85
N PRO A 105 14.56 -5.63 -5.16
CA PRO A 105 15.20 -4.65 -4.28
C PRO A 105 14.29 -4.34 -3.08
N LEU A 106 14.85 -4.38 -1.87
CA LEU A 106 14.18 -4.06 -0.61
C LEU A 106 15.00 -3.02 0.16
N HIS A 107 14.77 -1.75 -0.16
CA HIS A 107 15.45 -0.62 0.48
C HIS A 107 14.49 0.57 0.67
N SER A 108 14.87 1.51 1.53
CA SER A 108 14.05 2.66 1.94
C SER A 108 13.65 3.62 0.81
N ARG A 109 14.34 3.58 -0.34
CA ARG A 109 14.04 4.37 -1.54
C ARG A 109 13.01 3.72 -2.49
N GLY A 110 12.69 2.43 -2.30
CA GLY A 110 11.79 1.71 -3.20
C GLY A 110 10.34 2.09 -2.92
N THR A 111 9.48 2.04 -3.93
CA THR A 111 8.05 2.32 -3.76
C THR A 111 7.38 1.23 -2.91
N LEU A 112 6.20 1.52 -2.35
CA LEU A 112 5.50 0.52 -1.53
C LEU A 112 5.16 -0.73 -2.36
N GLU A 113 4.84 -0.57 -3.64
CA GLU A 113 4.59 -1.67 -4.57
C GLU A 113 5.86 -2.51 -4.81
N GLU A 114 7.00 -1.87 -5.08
CA GLU A 114 8.30 -2.56 -5.22
C GLU A 114 8.68 -3.33 -3.96
N GLN A 115 8.47 -2.74 -2.78
CA GLN A 115 8.73 -3.42 -1.50
C GLN A 115 7.76 -4.58 -1.28
N ASN A 116 6.48 -4.44 -1.66
CA ASN A 116 5.48 -5.51 -1.57
C ASN A 116 5.82 -6.69 -2.49
N ASN A 117 6.47 -6.44 -3.63
CA ASN A 117 6.91 -7.51 -4.54
C ASN A 117 7.90 -8.47 -3.87
N ALA A 118 8.70 -8.00 -2.90
CA ALA A 118 9.59 -8.86 -2.12
C ALA A 118 8.87 -9.88 -1.23
N PHE A 119 7.55 -9.76 -1.03
CA PHE A 119 6.73 -10.70 -0.25
C PHE A 119 5.93 -11.69 -1.11
N LEU A 120 5.92 -11.51 -2.44
CA LEU A 120 5.23 -12.43 -3.34
C LEU A 120 5.86 -13.82 -3.28
N ALA A 121 5.04 -14.86 -3.47
CA ALA A 121 5.52 -16.24 -3.52
C ALA A 121 6.52 -16.43 -4.67
N THR A 122 7.50 -17.31 -4.44
CA THR A 122 8.51 -17.64 -5.46
C THR A 122 7.87 -18.43 -6.57
N VAL A 123 8.25 -18.14 -7.81
CA VAL A 123 7.69 -18.80 -8.98
C VAL A 123 8.34 -20.17 -9.14
N PRO A 124 7.58 -21.24 -9.44
CA PRO A 124 8.15 -22.55 -9.70
C PRO A 124 9.28 -22.51 -10.75
N GLY A 125 10.43 -23.07 -10.40
CA GLY A 125 11.62 -23.10 -11.28
C GLY A 125 12.45 -21.81 -11.31
N TYR A 126 12.08 -20.78 -10.55
CA TYR A 126 12.90 -19.58 -10.35
C TYR A 126 13.45 -19.52 -8.92
N ARG A 127 14.63 -18.92 -8.79
CA ARG A 127 15.19 -18.56 -7.48
C ARG A 127 14.87 -17.10 -7.16
N LYS A 128 14.17 -16.88 -6.06
CA LYS A 128 13.94 -15.55 -5.51
C LYS A 128 15.19 -15.05 -4.79
N ILE A 129 15.64 -13.86 -5.16
CA ILE A 129 16.79 -13.16 -4.60
C ILE A 129 16.29 -11.80 -4.12
N ILE A 130 16.49 -11.51 -2.84
CA ILE A 130 16.07 -10.23 -2.25
C ILE A 130 17.32 -9.45 -1.88
N LEU A 131 17.52 -8.32 -2.54
CA LEU A 131 18.62 -7.40 -2.26
C LEU A 131 18.13 -6.40 -1.21
N CYS A 132 18.55 -6.57 0.04
CA CYS A 132 18.01 -5.79 1.16
C CYS A 132 19.05 -4.94 1.88
N THR A 133 18.60 -3.81 2.43
CA THR A 133 19.35 -3.08 3.47
C THR A 133 19.03 -3.66 4.86
N ASN A 134 19.46 -2.99 5.93
CA ASN A 134 19.10 -3.31 7.31
C ASN A 134 17.59 -3.35 7.60
N ILE A 135 16.71 -3.03 6.66
CA ILE A 135 15.24 -3.23 6.78
C ILE A 135 14.91 -4.70 7.07
N ALA A 136 15.65 -5.64 6.47
CA ALA A 136 15.45 -7.07 6.70
C ALA A 136 15.97 -7.54 8.08
N GLU A 137 16.72 -6.71 8.81
CA GLU A 137 17.34 -7.07 10.09
C GLU A 137 16.34 -7.12 11.24
N SER A 138 15.38 -6.19 11.27
CA SER A 138 14.43 -6.00 12.39
C SER A 138 13.00 -5.73 11.93
N SER A 139 12.80 -4.91 10.90
CA SER A 139 11.50 -4.30 10.58
C SER A 139 10.56 -5.16 9.74
N VAL A 140 11.09 -6.13 9.00
CA VAL A 140 10.32 -6.93 8.03
C VAL A 140 10.65 -8.42 8.17
N THR A 141 9.62 -9.26 8.09
CA THR A 141 9.78 -10.71 8.01
C THR A 141 9.39 -11.16 6.61
N VAL A 142 10.37 -11.55 5.80
CA VAL A 142 10.11 -12.24 4.54
C VAL A 142 9.97 -13.74 4.86
N PRO A 143 8.88 -14.41 4.47
CA PRO A 143 8.76 -15.86 4.61
C PRO A 143 9.81 -16.57 3.73
N ASP A 144 10.18 -17.79 4.12
CA ASP A 144 10.93 -18.75 3.28
C ASP A 144 12.38 -18.39 2.91
N VAL A 145 13.05 -17.56 3.70
CA VAL A 145 14.50 -17.32 3.54
C VAL A 145 15.29 -18.50 4.09
N LYS A 146 16.05 -19.18 3.22
CA LYS A 146 16.98 -20.27 3.59
C LYS A 146 18.45 -19.86 3.56
N TYR A 147 18.78 -18.89 2.72
CA TYR A 147 20.15 -18.44 2.46
C TYR A 147 20.29 -16.94 2.75
N VAL A 148 21.31 -16.58 3.53
CA VAL A 148 21.70 -15.19 3.77
C VAL A 148 23.13 -15.01 3.30
N ILE A 149 23.34 -14.08 2.36
CA ILE A 149 24.67 -13.60 1.97
C ILE A 149 24.84 -12.23 2.61
N ASP A 150 25.74 -12.13 3.58
CA ASP A 150 25.96 -10.92 4.38
C ASP A 150 27.30 -10.28 4.00
N PHE A 151 27.24 -9.08 3.47
CA PHE A 151 28.43 -8.26 3.20
C PHE A 151 28.99 -7.63 4.49
N CYS A 152 28.31 -7.79 5.63
CA CYS A 152 28.70 -7.24 6.93
C CYS A 152 28.83 -5.71 6.95
N LEU A 153 28.13 -5.02 6.05
CA LEU A 153 28.10 -3.56 5.96
C LEU A 153 26.72 -2.99 6.32
N THR A 154 26.70 -1.75 6.77
CA THR A 154 25.48 -0.98 7.06
C THR A 154 25.70 0.50 6.77
N ARG A 155 24.65 1.23 6.40
CA ARG A 155 24.70 2.71 6.34
C ARG A 155 24.18 3.26 7.66
N THR A 156 25.00 4.05 8.34
CA THR A 156 24.68 4.64 9.63
C THR A 156 24.76 6.16 9.52
N LEU A 157 23.84 6.86 10.19
CA LEU A 157 23.91 8.32 10.28
C LEU A 157 25.04 8.68 11.26
N VAL A 158 26.01 9.45 10.81
CA VAL A 158 27.15 9.89 11.63
C VAL A 158 27.20 11.40 11.58
N CYS A 159 27.22 12.02 12.74
CA CYS A 159 27.56 13.42 12.89
C CYS A 159 29.08 13.56 12.92
N ASP A 160 29.61 14.41 12.06
CA ASP A 160 31.02 14.77 12.08
C ASP A 160 31.29 15.68 13.29
N GLU A 161 32.34 15.38 14.07
CA GLU A 161 32.60 16.08 15.35
C GLU A 161 33.07 17.53 15.14
N GLU A 162 33.81 17.80 14.05
CA GLU A 162 34.33 19.15 13.77
C GLU A 162 33.30 20.03 13.09
N THR A 163 32.61 19.50 12.08
CA THR A 163 31.67 20.30 11.26
C THR A 163 30.23 20.20 11.74
N ASN A 164 29.92 19.28 12.67
CA ASN A 164 28.57 18.93 13.11
C ASN A 164 27.63 18.56 11.96
N TYR A 165 28.21 18.14 10.83
CA TYR A 165 27.47 17.76 9.64
C TYR A 165 27.02 16.31 9.74
N GLN A 166 25.72 16.08 9.59
CA GLN A 166 25.16 14.73 9.53
C GLN A 166 25.35 14.14 8.14
N SER A 167 25.96 12.96 8.07
CA SER A 167 26.11 12.22 6.82
C SER A 167 25.78 10.74 7.00
N LEU A 168 25.19 10.13 5.97
CA LEU A 168 25.00 8.68 5.93
C LEU A 168 26.29 8.03 5.44
N ARG A 169 27.10 7.50 6.36
CA ARG A 169 28.36 6.81 6.06
C ARG A 169 28.13 5.31 5.97
N LEU A 170 28.83 4.66 5.05
CA LEU A 170 28.92 3.21 4.98
C LEU A 170 29.90 2.75 6.06
N CYS A 171 29.53 1.76 6.86
CA CYS A 171 30.32 1.27 8.00
C CYS A 171 30.21 -0.26 8.10
N TRP A 172 31.16 -0.88 8.79
CA TRP A 172 31.03 -2.28 9.21
C TRP A 172 29.88 -2.45 10.20
N ALA A 173 29.02 -3.44 9.97
CA ALA A 173 27.91 -3.76 10.86
C ALA A 173 28.42 -4.56 12.06
N SER A 174 27.85 -4.32 13.25
CA SER A 174 28.25 -5.05 14.46
C SER A 174 27.93 -6.54 14.36
N LYS A 175 28.63 -7.37 15.14
CA LYS A 175 28.33 -8.81 15.23
C LYS A 175 26.88 -9.05 15.63
N THR A 176 26.35 -8.20 16.52
CA THR A 176 24.94 -8.23 16.90
C THR A 176 24.00 -8.04 15.71
N ASN A 177 24.23 -7.03 14.86
CA ASN A 177 23.41 -6.80 13.66
C ASN A 177 23.52 -7.96 12.66
N CYS A 178 24.75 -8.40 12.43
CA CYS A 178 25.09 -9.52 11.57
C CYS A 178 24.48 -10.85 12.06
N ASN A 179 24.29 -11.03 13.37
CA ASN A 179 23.58 -12.17 13.96
C ASN A 179 22.06 -12.07 13.81
N GLN A 180 21.49 -10.86 13.86
CA GLN A 180 20.07 -10.66 13.53
C GLN A 180 19.78 -10.98 12.06
N ARG A 181 20.67 -10.59 11.14
CA ARG A 181 20.61 -10.95 9.71
C ARG A 181 20.67 -12.47 9.51
N LYS A 182 21.63 -13.13 10.16
CA LYS A 182 21.74 -14.60 10.18
C LYS A 182 20.43 -15.25 10.63
N GLY A 183 19.83 -14.78 11.73
CA GLY A 183 18.58 -15.29 12.29
C GLY A 183 17.37 -15.26 11.35
N ARG A 184 17.47 -14.58 10.20
CA ARG A 184 16.43 -14.60 9.16
C ARG A 184 16.37 -15.93 8.41
N ALA A 185 17.47 -16.67 8.30
CA ALA A 185 17.52 -17.97 7.62
C ALA A 185 16.93 -19.14 8.43
N GLY A 186 16.87 -19.02 9.76
CA GLY A 186 16.50 -20.13 10.67
C GLY A 186 15.03 -20.13 11.12
N ARG A 187 14.13 -19.44 10.41
CA ARG A 187 12.74 -19.27 10.86
C ARG A 187 11.80 -20.38 10.43
N VAL A 188 12.01 -20.93 9.23
CA VAL A 188 11.11 -21.92 8.60
C VAL A 188 11.80 -23.27 8.42
N SER A 189 13.12 -23.29 8.24
CA SER A 189 13.90 -24.52 8.06
C SER A 189 15.37 -24.29 8.45
N ARG A 190 16.19 -25.35 8.37
CA ARG A 190 17.66 -25.23 8.52
C ARG A 190 18.20 -24.24 7.49
N GLY A 191 18.91 -23.23 7.96
CA GLY A 191 19.40 -22.11 7.16
C GLY A 191 20.91 -22.09 6.98
N TYR A 192 21.37 -21.19 6.12
CA TYR A 192 22.78 -20.96 5.84
C TYR A 192 23.10 -19.47 5.80
N CYS A 193 24.20 -19.06 6.42
CA CYS A 193 24.69 -17.69 6.42
C CYS A 193 26.14 -17.65 5.91
N TYR A 194 26.34 -16.91 4.82
CA TYR A 194 27.64 -16.69 4.19
C TYR A 194 28.06 -15.26 4.47
N ARG A 195 29.08 -15.08 5.30
CA ARG A 195 29.66 -13.78 5.63
C ARG A 195 30.81 -13.52 4.68
N LEU A 196 30.74 -12.45 3.90
CA LEU A 196 31.79 -12.07 2.96
C LEU A 196 32.92 -11.31 3.67
N VAL A 197 33.37 -11.84 4.81
CA VAL A 197 34.53 -11.37 5.57
C VAL A 197 35.41 -12.54 5.97
N ARG A 198 36.71 -12.27 6.11
CA ARG A 198 37.67 -13.26 6.62
C ARG A 198 37.40 -13.54 8.10
N LYS A 199 37.76 -14.75 8.55
CA LYS A 199 37.45 -15.19 9.91
C LYS A 199 38.30 -14.46 10.97
N ASP A 200 39.55 -14.16 10.65
CA ASP A 200 40.42 -13.29 11.46
C ASP A 200 39.79 -11.88 11.55
N PHE A 201 39.38 -11.31 10.42
CA PHE A 201 38.77 -9.98 10.38
C PHE A 201 37.48 -9.89 11.20
N TRP A 202 36.63 -10.92 11.10
CA TRP A 202 35.44 -11.03 11.92
C TRP A 202 35.75 -11.08 13.41
N THR A 203 36.78 -11.83 13.82
CA THR A 203 37.09 -12.05 15.23
C THR A 203 37.69 -10.80 15.86
N ASP A 204 38.65 -10.18 15.16
CA ASP A 204 39.55 -9.18 15.72
C ASP A 204 39.07 -7.73 15.49
N PHE A 205 38.32 -7.47 14.41
CA PHE A 205 38.02 -6.09 13.99
C PHE A 205 36.53 -5.72 13.94
N ILE A 206 35.61 -6.67 13.72
CA ILE A 206 34.18 -6.37 13.73
C ILE A 206 33.70 -6.10 15.17
N PRO A 207 33.07 -4.95 15.47
CA PRO A 207 32.63 -4.64 16.82
C PRO A 207 31.46 -5.54 17.26
N GLU A 208 31.43 -5.90 18.55
CA GLU A 208 30.34 -6.73 19.10
C GLU A 208 28.97 -6.05 19.00
N GLN A 209 28.93 -4.75 19.32
CA GLN A 209 27.71 -3.94 19.40
C GLN A 209 27.86 -2.65 18.59
N SER A 210 26.73 -2.13 18.11
CA SER A 210 26.68 -0.85 17.41
C SER A 210 26.75 0.32 18.38
N VAL A 211 27.44 1.40 18.01
CA VAL A 211 27.47 2.65 18.78
C VAL A 211 26.04 3.21 18.93
N PRO A 212 25.58 3.51 20.16
CA PRO A 212 24.26 4.09 20.43
C PRO A 212 24.02 5.40 19.69
N GLU A 213 22.78 5.65 19.28
CA GLU A 213 22.42 6.84 18.49
C GLU A 213 22.72 8.17 19.20
N ILE A 214 22.57 8.20 20.52
CA ILE A 214 22.87 9.38 21.35
C ILE A 214 24.34 9.83 21.27
N LEU A 215 25.27 8.94 20.89
CA LEU A 215 26.69 9.24 20.76
C LEU A 215 27.10 9.63 19.34
N ARG A 216 26.20 9.53 18.36
CA ARG A 216 26.53 9.69 16.92
C ARG A 216 25.60 10.63 16.17
N CYS A 217 24.56 11.14 16.81
CA CYS A 217 23.59 12.06 16.25
C CYS A 217 23.56 13.38 17.05
N PRO A 218 23.23 14.52 16.41
CA PRO A 218 23.10 15.81 17.07
C PRO A 218 22.09 15.77 18.21
N LEU A 219 22.46 16.41 19.32
CA LEU A 219 21.69 16.38 20.56
C LEU A 219 20.63 17.48 20.64
N GLY A 220 20.54 18.40 19.68
CA GLY A 220 19.73 19.62 19.78
C GLY A 220 18.26 19.37 20.16
N ALA A 221 17.58 18.48 19.45
CA ALA A 221 16.19 18.12 19.76
C ALA A 221 16.05 17.41 21.13
N THR A 222 17.06 16.65 21.54
CA THR A 222 17.11 15.99 22.84
C THR A 222 17.29 17.01 23.96
N VAL A 223 18.22 17.96 23.82
CA VAL A 223 18.46 19.03 24.80
C VAL A 223 17.21 19.91 24.98
N LEU A 224 16.53 20.30 23.90
CA LEU A 224 15.28 21.07 24.01
C LEU A 224 14.17 20.31 24.75
N LYS A 225 14.06 18.99 24.53
CA LYS A 225 13.10 18.14 25.27
C LYS A 225 13.47 18.04 26.74
N ILE A 226 14.76 17.92 27.06
CA ILE A 226 15.25 17.90 28.45
C ILE A 226 14.92 19.21 29.16
N LYS A 227 15.24 20.36 28.55
CA LYS A 227 14.89 21.66 29.12
C LYS A 227 13.38 21.84 29.30
N LYS A 228 12.56 21.24 28.44
CA LYS A 228 11.09 21.27 28.58
C LYS A 228 10.60 20.44 29.77
N LEU A 229 11.33 19.39 30.17
CA LEU A 229 10.98 18.56 31.33
C LEU A 229 11.31 19.23 32.67
N ASP A 230 12.16 20.25 32.66
CA ASP A 230 12.56 21.04 33.84
C ASP A 230 13.11 20.17 35.00
N MET A 231 13.90 19.16 34.66
CA MET A 231 14.51 18.21 35.62
C MET A 231 16.00 18.50 35.85
N GLY A 232 16.40 19.77 35.76
CA GLY A 232 17.79 20.21 35.90
C GLY A 232 18.53 20.42 34.56
N GLY A 233 19.82 20.74 34.67
CA GLY A 233 20.66 21.09 33.52
C GLY A 233 20.91 19.90 32.57
N PRO A 234 21.03 20.12 31.25
CA PRO A 234 21.22 19.05 30.27
C PRO A 234 22.40 18.12 30.58
N LYS A 235 23.52 18.68 31.06
CA LYS A 235 24.74 17.94 31.42
C LYS A 235 24.49 16.92 32.53
N ALA A 236 23.80 17.32 33.59
CA ALA A 236 23.52 16.44 34.73
C ALA A 236 22.56 15.31 34.35
N LEU A 237 21.51 15.61 33.58
CA LEU A 237 20.53 14.59 33.18
C LEU A 237 21.12 13.60 32.17
N LEU A 238 21.84 14.08 31.16
CA LEU A 238 22.47 13.21 30.15
C LEU A 238 23.56 12.31 30.74
N ALA A 239 24.21 12.73 31.84
CA ALA A 239 25.14 11.88 32.58
C ALA A 239 24.47 10.63 33.19
N THR A 240 23.15 10.64 33.39
CA THR A 240 22.39 9.49 33.88
C THR A 240 21.95 8.53 32.77
N ALA A 241 22.20 8.84 31.50
CA ALA A 241 21.82 7.97 30.39
C ALA A 241 22.66 6.68 30.36
N LEU A 242 22.10 5.61 29.79
CA LEU A 242 22.77 4.30 29.67
C LEU A 242 24.15 4.41 28.99
N SER A 243 24.25 5.28 27.99
CA SER A 243 25.52 5.62 27.34
C SER A 243 25.58 7.14 27.22
N PRO A 244 26.21 7.84 28.19
CA PRO A 244 26.19 9.29 28.23
C PRO A 244 27.02 9.89 27.09
N PRO A 245 26.53 10.94 26.41
CA PRO A 245 27.31 11.65 25.40
C PRO A 245 28.49 12.42 26.01
N SER A 246 29.46 12.77 25.18
CA SER A 246 30.61 13.53 25.64
C SER A 246 30.18 14.92 26.13
N VAL A 247 30.87 15.45 27.13
CA VAL A 247 30.57 16.77 27.68
C VAL A 247 30.76 17.87 26.62
N GLY A 248 31.76 17.72 25.75
CA GLY A 248 32.00 18.65 24.64
C GLY A 248 30.83 18.72 23.66
N ASP A 249 30.24 17.58 23.30
CA ASP A 249 29.09 17.53 22.38
C ASP A 249 27.86 18.24 22.97
N ILE A 250 27.65 18.08 24.28
CA ILE A 250 26.56 18.76 25.00
C ILE A 250 26.78 20.27 24.98
N GLU A 251 27.99 20.72 25.34
CA GLU A 251 28.33 22.14 25.40
C GLU A 251 28.25 22.79 24.01
N HIS A 252 28.77 22.14 22.97
CA HIS A 252 28.65 22.58 21.59
C HIS A 252 27.19 22.65 21.12
N THR A 253 26.38 21.64 21.44
CA THR A 253 24.94 21.64 21.12
C THR A 253 24.22 22.82 21.79
N ILE A 254 24.56 23.15 23.04
CA ILE A 254 23.96 24.27 23.77
C ILE A 254 24.31 25.60 23.09
N LEU A 255 25.56 25.78 22.67
CA LEU A 255 25.98 26.96 21.90
C LEU A 255 25.16 27.09 20.60
N GLN A 256 25.03 26.01 19.84
CA GLN A 256 24.22 26.01 18.60
C GLN A 256 22.75 26.34 18.86
N LEU A 257 22.17 25.86 19.95
CA LEU A 257 20.79 26.18 20.32
C LEU A 257 20.63 27.65 20.73
N LYS A 258 21.66 28.26 21.34
CA LYS A 258 21.69 29.71 21.60
C LYS A 258 21.79 30.51 20.31
N GLU A 259 22.67 30.14 19.40
CA GLU A 259 22.79 30.75 18.07
C GLU A 259 21.51 30.63 17.24
N LEU A 260 20.83 29.47 17.33
CA LEU A 260 19.53 29.27 16.70
C LEU A 260 18.46 30.19 17.30
N GLY A 261 18.66 30.68 18.52
CA GLY A 261 17.72 31.49 19.30
C GLY A 261 16.73 30.64 20.11
N ALA A 262 17.01 29.34 20.27
CA ALA A 262 16.16 28.40 21.02
C ALA A 262 16.43 28.44 22.54
N LEU A 263 17.64 28.83 22.94
CA LEU A 263 18.04 29.03 24.33
C LEU A 263 18.55 30.46 24.56
N THR A 264 18.38 30.98 25.78
CA THR A 264 18.98 32.26 26.21
C THR A 264 20.44 32.07 26.63
N ASN A 265 21.19 33.16 26.71
CA ASN A 265 22.56 33.15 27.26
C ASN A 265 22.61 33.06 28.79
N CYS A 266 21.49 33.33 29.45
CA CYS A 266 21.40 33.38 30.90
C CYS A 266 20.54 32.25 31.48
N VAL A 267 20.85 31.85 32.71
CA VAL A 267 20.03 31.02 33.61
C VAL A 267 19.79 31.85 34.87
N GLN A 268 18.53 32.02 35.27
CA GLN A 268 18.18 32.82 36.47
C GLN A 268 18.88 34.19 36.53
N THR A 269 18.98 34.89 35.39
CA THR A 269 19.64 36.20 35.19
C THR A 269 21.17 36.23 35.17
N GLU A 270 21.86 35.13 35.45
CA GLU A 270 23.32 35.02 35.31
C GLU A 270 23.69 34.42 33.95
N GLU A 271 24.71 34.98 33.29
CA GLU A 271 25.25 34.39 32.06
C GLU A 271 25.89 33.03 32.35
N ASN A 272 25.46 32.02 31.62
CA ASN A 272 26.00 30.67 31.74
C ASN A 272 26.38 30.18 30.35
N PRO A 273 27.67 29.90 30.06
CA PRO A 273 28.07 29.39 28.74
C PRO A 273 27.53 27.98 28.47
N HIS A 274 27.37 27.16 29.51
CA HIS A 274 27.05 25.74 29.43
C HIS A 274 25.57 25.39 29.67
N ASP A 275 24.69 26.38 29.85
CA ASP A 275 23.23 26.20 29.96
C ASP A 275 22.48 27.47 29.49
N GLY A 276 21.16 27.43 29.40
CA GLY A 276 20.30 28.55 29.03
C GLY A 276 18.83 28.25 29.25
N GLU A 277 18.02 29.29 29.46
CA GLU A 277 16.55 29.17 29.54
C GLU A 277 15.91 28.96 28.17
N LEU A 278 14.80 28.23 28.13
CA LEU A 278 14.03 28.06 26.90
C LEU A 278 13.40 29.39 26.46
N THR A 279 13.73 29.82 25.25
CA THR A 279 13.05 30.96 24.62
C THR A 279 11.65 30.55 24.15
N PHE A 280 10.85 31.53 23.71
CA PHE A 280 9.61 31.22 23.00
C PHE A 280 9.88 30.35 21.76
N LEU A 281 10.89 30.69 20.96
CA LEU A 281 11.30 29.90 19.81
C LEU A 281 11.65 28.45 20.23
N GLY A 282 12.48 28.28 21.25
CA GLY A 282 12.86 26.96 21.76
C GLY A 282 11.68 26.11 22.22
N ARG A 283 10.69 26.74 22.88
CA ARG A 283 9.44 26.06 23.27
C ARG A 283 8.64 25.58 22.07
N VAL A 284 8.62 26.34 20.96
CA VAL A 284 8.02 25.91 19.69
C VAL A 284 8.76 24.69 19.14
N LEU A 285 10.08 24.83 18.98
CA LEU A 285 10.91 23.84 18.31
C LEU A 285 10.89 22.49 19.07
N ALA A 286 10.81 22.53 20.39
CA ALA A 286 10.67 21.33 21.22
C ALA A 286 9.36 20.55 20.98
N GLN A 287 8.34 21.18 20.38
CA GLN A 287 7.04 20.58 20.10
C GLN A 287 6.89 20.12 18.64
N LEU A 288 7.61 20.75 17.71
CA LEU A 288 7.50 20.43 16.29
C LEU A 288 8.23 19.11 15.95
N PRO A 289 7.59 18.19 15.21
CA PRO A 289 8.21 16.93 14.78
C PRO A 289 9.02 17.10 13.49
N VAL A 290 9.83 18.17 13.40
CA VAL A 290 10.75 18.46 12.28
C VAL A 290 12.14 18.79 12.79
N ASP A 291 13.11 18.83 11.88
CA ASP A 291 14.43 19.39 12.19
C ASP A 291 14.33 20.84 12.71
N LEU A 292 15.24 21.23 13.61
CA LEU A 292 15.21 22.53 14.28
C LEU A 292 15.25 23.71 13.30
N HIS A 293 15.98 23.59 12.19
CA HIS A 293 16.05 24.64 11.17
C HIS A 293 14.74 24.76 10.39
N LEU A 294 14.11 23.62 10.07
CA LEU A 294 12.79 23.59 9.43
C LEU A 294 11.71 24.14 10.37
N GLY A 295 11.80 23.84 11.67
CA GLY A 295 10.93 24.44 12.67
C GLY A 295 11.10 25.96 12.74
N LYS A 296 12.35 26.47 12.71
CA LYS A 296 12.63 27.90 12.68
C LYS A 296 12.12 28.56 11.40
N LEU A 297 12.27 27.89 10.25
CA LEU A 297 11.70 28.32 8.96
C LEU A 297 10.18 28.52 9.07
N ILE A 298 9.45 27.59 9.69
CA ILE A 298 8.00 27.71 9.88
C ILE A 298 7.66 28.93 10.75
N VAL A 299 8.35 29.12 11.87
CA VAL A 299 8.10 30.24 12.79
C VAL A 299 8.40 31.58 12.12
N LEU A 300 9.51 31.67 11.40
CA LEU A 300 9.84 32.87 10.63
C LEU A 300 8.87 33.10 9.47
N GLY A 301 8.42 32.03 8.80
CA GLY A 301 7.39 32.11 7.76
C GLY A 301 6.09 32.71 8.27
N HIS A 302 5.70 32.40 9.52
CA HIS A 302 4.59 33.08 10.18
C HIS A 302 4.85 34.58 10.37
N ALA A 303 6.02 34.95 10.89
CA ALA A 303 6.39 36.35 11.12
C ALA A 303 6.47 37.18 9.82
N PHE A 304 6.91 36.57 8.72
CA PHE A 304 7.06 37.23 7.41
C PHE A 304 5.82 37.11 6.50
N GLY A 305 4.75 36.45 6.96
CA GLY A 305 3.51 36.31 6.19
C GLY A 305 3.56 35.28 5.04
N CYS A 306 4.55 34.39 5.02
CA CYS A 306 4.73 33.30 4.03
C CYS A 306 4.63 31.90 4.67
N LEU A 307 3.80 31.78 5.71
CA LEU A 307 3.65 30.55 6.49
C LEU A 307 3.27 29.34 5.63
N GLU A 308 2.39 29.52 4.65
CA GLU A 308 1.87 28.45 3.82
C GLU A 308 2.98 27.80 2.98
N GLU A 309 3.76 28.61 2.27
CA GLU A 309 4.91 28.15 1.50
C GLU A 309 5.97 27.50 2.39
N CYS A 310 6.26 28.10 3.55
CA CYS A 310 7.22 27.55 4.51
C CYS A 310 6.77 26.19 5.07
N LEU A 311 5.47 25.98 5.30
CA LEU A 311 4.93 24.69 5.72
C LEU A 311 5.06 23.63 4.63
N ILE A 312 4.76 23.99 3.39
CA ILE A 312 4.91 23.08 2.24
C ILE A 312 6.38 22.65 2.11
N ILE A 313 7.31 23.62 2.17
CA ILE A 313 8.75 23.36 2.10
C ILE A 313 9.19 22.48 3.26
N ALA A 314 8.87 22.84 4.50
CA ALA A 314 9.28 22.10 5.69
C ALA A 314 8.72 20.67 5.68
N ALA A 315 7.47 20.48 5.27
CA ALA A 315 6.86 19.16 5.15
C ALA A 315 7.56 18.34 4.07
N ALA A 316 7.78 18.90 2.88
CA ALA A 316 8.43 18.20 1.77
C ALA A 316 9.89 17.83 2.08
N LEU A 317 10.65 18.71 2.74
CA LEU A 317 12.03 18.44 3.15
C LEU A 317 12.12 17.46 4.33
N SER A 318 11.04 17.34 5.13
CA SER A 318 10.93 16.29 6.15
C SER A 318 10.61 14.92 5.55
N LEU A 319 10.12 14.88 4.30
CA LEU A 319 9.94 13.64 3.54
C LEU A 319 11.26 13.22 2.88
N ARG A 320 11.41 11.91 2.66
CA ARG A 320 12.63 11.37 2.05
C ARG A 320 12.86 11.82 0.62
N ASN A 321 11.79 11.87 -0.19
CA ASN A 321 11.80 12.37 -1.56
C ASN A 321 10.40 12.90 -1.91
N PHE A 322 10.31 14.17 -2.29
CA PHE A 322 9.06 14.76 -2.78
C PHE A 322 8.83 14.44 -4.28
N PHE A 323 9.90 14.42 -5.08
CA PHE A 323 9.85 13.99 -6.48
C PHE A 323 10.23 12.51 -6.59
N THR A 324 9.38 11.70 -7.20
CA THR A 324 9.69 10.30 -7.53
C THR A 324 10.65 10.24 -8.71
N SER A 325 11.54 9.25 -8.70
CA SER A 325 12.45 8.97 -9.82
C SER A 325 12.69 7.47 -9.86
N PRO A 326 11.83 6.71 -10.56
CA PRO A 326 12.01 5.28 -10.77
C PRO A 326 13.40 4.99 -11.34
N LEU A 327 14.01 3.87 -10.96
CA LEU A 327 15.38 3.50 -11.34
C LEU A 327 15.62 3.52 -12.86
N GLN A 328 14.59 3.23 -13.66
CA GLN A 328 14.66 3.20 -15.13
C GLN A 328 14.31 4.55 -15.80
N GLN A 329 13.83 5.55 -15.06
CA GLN A 329 13.29 6.82 -15.60
C GLN A 329 13.89 8.06 -14.92
N GLN A 330 15.19 8.02 -14.60
CA GLN A 330 15.86 9.12 -13.89
C GLN A 330 15.86 10.44 -14.67
N VAL A 331 15.93 10.38 -16.01
CA VAL A 331 15.95 11.57 -16.87
C VAL A 331 14.61 12.29 -16.86
N ASP A 332 13.51 11.55 -16.91
CA ASP A 332 12.15 12.12 -16.91
C ASP A 332 11.80 12.71 -15.54
N GLY A 333 12.21 12.05 -14.46
CA GLY A 333 12.10 12.61 -13.10
C GLY A 333 12.82 13.96 -12.96
N TYR A 334 14.02 14.08 -13.53
CA TYR A 334 14.77 15.35 -13.52
C TYR A 334 14.09 16.44 -14.36
N ARG A 335 13.60 16.10 -15.56
CA ARG A 335 12.86 17.04 -16.43
C ARG A 335 11.61 17.60 -15.75
N ASN A 336 10.85 16.74 -15.08
CA ASN A 336 9.66 17.14 -14.33
C ASN A 336 10.03 18.08 -13.17
N LYS A 337 11.09 17.79 -12.42
CA LYS A 337 11.57 18.68 -11.36
C LYS A 337 11.97 20.05 -11.91
N LEU A 338 12.68 20.10 -13.05
CA LEU A 338 13.08 21.34 -13.71
C LEU A 338 11.88 22.15 -14.20
N PHE A 339 10.85 21.47 -14.72
CA PHE A 339 9.59 22.10 -15.13
C PHE A 339 8.95 22.85 -13.95
N PHE A 340 8.79 22.20 -12.79
CA PHE A 340 8.21 22.84 -11.60
C PHE A 340 9.09 23.94 -11.01
N ALA A 341 10.40 23.87 -11.22
CA ALA A 341 11.31 24.95 -10.81
C ALA A 341 11.05 26.25 -11.58
N GLY A 342 10.43 26.21 -12.76
CA GLY A 342 9.97 27.42 -13.47
C GLY A 342 11.07 28.47 -13.67
N ASN A 343 12.27 28.05 -14.08
CA ASN A 343 13.48 28.88 -14.22
C ASN A 343 14.01 29.56 -12.94
N SER A 344 13.41 29.34 -11.78
CA SER A 344 13.89 29.90 -10.49
C SER A 344 15.25 29.35 -10.05
N LYS A 345 15.65 28.19 -10.62
CA LYS A 345 16.82 27.41 -10.18
C LYS A 345 16.78 27.06 -8.68
N SER A 346 15.59 27.02 -8.08
CA SER A 346 15.37 26.75 -6.66
C SER A 346 14.53 25.50 -6.45
N ASP A 347 15.08 24.53 -5.72
CA ASP A 347 14.40 23.29 -5.36
C ASP A 347 13.19 23.55 -4.44
N CYS A 348 13.30 24.52 -3.52
CA CYS A 348 12.20 24.89 -2.63
C CYS A 348 11.02 25.48 -3.41
N ILE A 349 11.29 26.32 -4.41
CA ILE A 349 10.25 26.88 -5.29
C ILE A 349 9.61 25.75 -6.12
N ALA A 350 10.41 24.81 -6.62
CA ALA A 350 9.90 23.67 -7.37
C ALA A 350 8.92 22.82 -6.54
N ILE A 351 9.24 22.57 -5.26
CA ILE A 351 8.36 21.88 -4.30
C ILE A 351 7.04 22.62 -4.13
N VAL A 352 7.10 23.94 -3.87
CA VAL A 352 5.90 24.77 -3.65
C VAL A 352 5.00 24.76 -4.88
N ASN A 353 5.58 24.97 -6.07
CA ASN A 353 4.84 24.99 -7.33
C ASN A 353 4.17 23.65 -7.61
N ALA A 354 4.91 22.55 -7.44
CA ALA A 354 4.37 21.20 -7.62
C ALA A 354 3.21 20.91 -6.65
N PHE A 355 3.34 21.33 -5.39
CA PHE A 355 2.25 21.19 -4.41
C PHE A 355 1.01 22.01 -4.79
N LYS A 356 1.20 23.29 -5.15
CA LYS A 356 0.10 24.18 -5.56
C LYS A 356 -0.64 23.66 -6.79
N VAL A 357 0.06 23.09 -7.77
CA VAL A 357 -0.56 22.44 -8.94
C VAL A 357 -1.39 21.21 -8.52
N ALA A 358 -0.86 20.37 -7.62
CA ALA A 358 -1.59 19.21 -7.11
C ALA A 358 -2.85 19.62 -6.32
N GLU A 359 -2.76 20.70 -5.53
CA GLU A 359 -3.88 21.27 -4.78
C GLU A 359 -4.97 21.81 -5.71
N LEU A 360 -4.60 22.58 -6.74
CA LEU A 360 -5.54 23.10 -7.74
C LEU A 360 -6.29 21.97 -8.45
N PHE A 361 -5.57 20.91 -8.82
CA PHE A 361 -6.17 19.73 -9.44
C PHE A 361 -7.17 19.02 -8.51
N HIS A 362 -6.87 18.94 -7.21
CA HIS A 362 -7.79 18.37 -6.23
C HIS A 362 -9.00 19.25 -5.97
N ASN A 363 -8.80 20.56 -5.83
CA ASN A 363 -9.89 21.54 -5.67
C ASN A 363 -10.83 21.57 -6.87
N LEU A 364 -10.29 21.38 -8.07
CA LEU A 364 -11.07 21.16 -9.29
C LEU A 364 -11.89 19.88 -9.14
N LYS A 365 -11.27 18.77 -8.72
CA LYS A 365 -11.94 17.48 -8.52
C LYS A 365 -13.08 17.55 -7.49
N GLU A 366 -12.91 18.24 -6.35
CA GLU A 366 -13.97 18.41 -5.35
C GLU A 366 -15.10 19.31 -5.85
N ARG A 367 -14.80 20.47 -6.45
CA ARG A 367 -15.83 21.37 -6.99
C ARG A 367 -16.63 20.68 -8.09
N VAL A 368 -15.96 19.96 -8.98
CA VAL A 368 -16.56 19.21 -10.08
C VAL A 368 -17.40 18.02 -9.53
N SER A 369 -17.00 17.41 -8.40
CA SER A 369 -17.80 16.37 -7.71
C SER A 369 -19.10 16.90 -7.08
N ALA A 370 -19.14 18.16 -6.64
CA ALA A 370 -20.37 18.80 -6.14
C ALA A 370 -21.41 19.01 -7.27
N PHE A 371 -20.97 18.99 -8.53
CA PHE A 371 -21.82 19.01 -9.72
C PHE A 371 -22.00 17.62 -10.33
N ASN A 372 -21.70 16.54 -9.61
CA ASN A 372 -21.77 15.14 -10.09
C ASN A 372 -20.89 14.84 -11.33
N MET A 373 -19.88 15.67 -11.58
CA MET A 373 -18.89 15.47 -12.62
C MET A 373 -17.61 14.86 -12.01
N HIS A 374 -16.90 14.01 -12.74
CA HIS A 374 -15.61 13.45 -12.31
C HIS A 374 -14.51 13.96 -13.25
N VAL A 375 -13.45 14.55 -12.68
CA VAL A 375 -12.25 14.89 -13.46
C VAL A 375 -11.54 13.58 -13.81
N ASN A 376 -11.59 13.20 -15.09
CA ASN A 376 -10.83 12.07 -15.62
C ASN A 376 -9.34 12.39 -15.58
N ALA A 377 -8.66 11.88 -14.57
CA ALA A 377 -7.23 11.65 -14.66
C ALA A 377 -7.04 10.44 -15.58
N GLN A 378 -6.82 10.67 -16.87
CA GLN A 378 -6.00 9.76 -17.66
C GLN A 378 -4.58 10.35 -17.72
N PRO A 379 -3.66 9.87 -16.89
CA PRO A 379 -2.25 10.02 -17.15
C PRO A 379 -1.80 8.94 -18.13
N SER A 380 -0.73 9.23 -18.87
CA SER A 380 0.02 8.22 -19.62
C SER A 380 0.43 7.05 -18.71
N ALA A 381 0.71 5.88 -19.28
CA ALA A 381 1.04 4.64 -18.56
C ALA A 381 2.25 4.73 -17.59
N VAL A 382 2.91 5.89 -17.52
CA VAL A 382 4.06 6.20 -16.67
C VAL A 382 3.67 6.96 -15.38
N ASP A 383 2.47 7.53 -15.30
CA ASP A 383 2.09 8.48 -14.25
C ASP A 383 1.08 7.92 -13.22
N GLN A 384 0.80 6.61 -13.22
CA GLN A 384 -0.11 5.99 -12.24
C GLN A 384 0.41 6.05 -10.79
N GLU A 385 1.71 6.30 -10.56
CA GLU A 385 2.30 6.43 -9.23
C GLU A 385 1.94 7.73 -8.50
N CYS A 386 1.52 8.79 -9.22
CA CYS A 386 1.23 10.09 -8.60
C CYS A 386 -0.07 10.08 -7.77
N LEU A 387 -1.04 9.21 -8.12
CA LEU A 387 -2.36 9.18 -7.48
C LEU A 387 -2.38 8.52 -6.08
N TYR A 388 -1.45 7.61 -5.78
CA TYR A 388 -1.40 6.95 -4.47
C TYR A 388 -0.68 7.77 -3.40
N GLN A 389 0.26 8.64 -3.79
CA GLN A 389 0.88 9.60 -2.87
C GLN A 389 0.00 10.86 -2.69
N GLN A 390 -0.69 11.33 -3.74
CA GLN A 390 -1.64 12.45 -3.64
C GLN A 390 -2.89 12.11 -2.82
N ARG A 391 -3.39 10.87 -2.85
CA ARG A 391 -4.51 10.43 -1.98
C ARG A 391 -4.14 10.40 -0.50
N PHE A 392 -2.88 10.12 -0.15
CA PHE A 392 -2.47 9.94 1.24
C PHE A 392 -2.41 11.26 2.02
N ILE A 393 -2.09 12.37 1.34
CA ILE A 393 -1.91 13.69 1.94
C ILE A 393 -3.27 14.35 2.26
N LEU A 394 -4.28 14.16 1.41
CA LEU A 394 -5.58 14.85 1.53
C LEU A 394 -6.70 13.98 2.14
N GLN A 395 -6.73 12.67 1.88
CA GLN A 395 -7.74 11.79 2.51
C GLN A 395 -7.51 11.61 4.03
N SER A 396 -6.28 11.85 4.49
CA SER A 396 -5.92 11.86 5.90
C SER A 396 -6.38 13.12 6.66
N LEU A 397 -6.80 14.19 5.96
CA LEU A 397 -7.31 15.43 6.58
C LEU A 397 -8.72 15.28 7.17
N PHE A 398 -9.54 14.37 6.64
CA PHE A 398 -11.00 14.39 6.91
C PHE A 398 -11.63 13.03 7.24
N THR A 399 -10.92 11.92 7.03
CA THR A 399 -11.45 10.56 7.29
C THR A 399 -10.57 9.82 8.29
N LYS A 400 -11.19 9.26 9.34
CA LYS A 400 -10.48 8.48 10.36
C LYS A 400 -10.67 6.98 10.14
N SER A 401 -9.58 6.23 10.01
CA SER A 401 -9.62 4.77 9.94
C SER A 401 -9.52 4.14 11.33
N LEU A 402 -10.45 3.23 11.64
CA LEU A 402 -10.48 2.39 12.83
C LEU A 402 -10.14 0.95 12.43
N ARG A 403 -9.36 0.25 13.26
CA ARG A 403 -9.00 -1.16 13.09
C ARG A 403 -9.53 -1.97 14.27
N ASN A 404 -9.71 -3.28 14.06
CA ASN A 404 -10.18 -4.26 15.06
C ASN A 404 -11.63 -4.07 15.51
N ILE A 405 -12.51 -3.62 14.60
CA ILE A 405 -13.94 -3.54 14.89
C ILE A 405 -14.53 -4.96 14.94
N PRO A 406 -15.44 -5.26 15.89
CA PRO A 406 -16.13 -6.53 15.94
C PRO A 406 -16.85 -6.85 14.62
N PRO A 407 -17.03 -8.15 14.28
CA PRO A 407 -17.83 -8.57 13.14
C PRO A 407 -19.22 -7.93 13.16
N TYR A 408 -19.76 -7.63 11.97
CA TYR A 408 -21.03 -6.90 11.81
C TYR A 408 -20.99 -5.49 12.44
N GLY A 409 -19.90 -4.75 12.21
CA GLY A 409 -19.65 -3.43 12.79
C GLY A 409 -20.80 -2.42 12.65
N TYR A 410 -21.59 -2.52 11.57
CA TYR A 410 -22.76 -1.68 11.32
C TYR A 410 -23.85 -1.81 12.39
N LEU A 411 -23.99 -2.95 13.08
CA LEU A 411 -24.96 -3.10 14.18
C LEU A 411 -24.68 -2.15 15.35
N TYR A 412 -23.44 -1.66 15.46
CA TYR A 412 -22.99 -0.79 16.55
C TYR A 412 -22.88 0.69 16.12
N HIS A 413 -23.44 1.06 14.96
CA HIS A 413 -23.24 2.39 14.39
C HIS A 413 -23.72 3.53 15.31
N LYS A 414 -24.81 3.31 16.08
CA LYS A 414 -25.33 4.31 17.05
C LYS A 414 -24.37 4.52 18.21
N GLN A 415 -23.75 3.44 18.70
CA GLN A 415 -22.74 3.51 19.75
C GLN A 415 -21.47 4.21 19.24
N LEU A 416 -21.00 3.87 18.04
CA LEU A 416 -19.85 4.54 17.39
C LEU A 416 -20.12 6.03 17.16
N GLN A 417 -21.30 6.39 16.66
CA GLN A 417 -21.72 7.78 16.50
C GLN A 417 -21.73 8.53 17.83
N SER A 418 -22.24 7.92 18.91
CA SER A 418 -22.22 8.49 20.26
C SER A 418 -20.80 8.68 20.80
N LEU A 419 -19.91 7.70 20.59
CA LEU A 419 -18.51 7.76 21.01
C LEU A 419 -17.76 8.92 20.34
N PHE A 420 -18.06 9.20 19.07
CA PHE A 420 -17.47 10.30 18.30
C PHE A 420 -18.27 11.61 18.37
N ARG A 421 -19.43 11.64 19.03
CA ARG A 421 -20.26 12.85 19.21
C ARG A 421 -19.51 14.00 19.89
N GLN A 422 -18.66 13.64 20.85
CA GLN A 422 -17.77 14.57 21.56
C GLN A 422 -16.71 15.17 20.64
N CYS A 423 -16.32 14.50 19.55
CA CYS A 423 -15.44 15.05 18.52
C CYS A 423 -16.20 16.03 17.62
N GLY A 424 -17.37 15.65 17.12
CA GLY A 424 -18.22 16.54 16.33
C GLY A 424 -19.35 15.77 15.65
N GLN A 425 -20.09 16.45 14.78
CA GLN A 425 -21.19 15.82 14.07
C GLN A 425 -20.64 14.82 13.04
N VAL A 426 -20.92 13.54 13.25
CA VAL A 426 -20.58 12.48 12.30
C VAL A 426 -21.54 12.56 11.11
N LYS A 427 -20.98 12.65 9.90
CA LYS A 427 -21.71 12.66 8.63
C LYS A 427 -22.00 11.24 8.17
N SER A 428 -20.98 10.40 8.10
CA SER A 428 -21.12 9.01 7.64
C SER A 428 -20.13 8.07 8.33
N ILE A 429 -20.47 6.77 8.39
CA ILE A 429 -19.57 5.71 8.83
C ILE A 429 -19.61 4.55 7.83
N ALA A 430 -18.48 4.31 7.16
CA ALA A 430 -18.33 3.19 6.24
C ALA A 430 -17.61 2.02 6.92
N TYR A 431 -18.17 0.81 6.84
CA TYR A 431 -17.62 -0.42 7.40
C TYR A 431 -17.04 -1.28 6.28
N ASP A 432 -15.82 -1.80 6.50
CA ASP A 432 -15.09 -2.66 5.57
C ASP A 432 -14.44 -3.81 6.35
N GLY A 433 -15.19 -4.90 6.52
CA GLY A 433 -14.80 -6.02 7.38
C GLY A 433 -14.54 -5.56 8.82
N SER A 434 -13.30 -5.73 9.30
CA SER A 434 -12.88 -5.33 10.65
C SER A 434 -12.40 -3.87 10.74
N LYS A 435 -12.69 -3.04 9.74
CA LYS A 435 -12.33 -1.62 9.67
C LYS A 435 -13.58 -0.76 9.58
N ALA A 436 -13.52 0.45 10.14
CA ALA A 436 -14.50 1.49 9.82
C ALA A 436 -13.83 2.82 9.54
N PHE A 437 -14.51 3.63 8.74
CA PHE A 437 -14.10 4.95 8.32
C PHE A 437 -15.16 5.93 8.78
N VAL A 438 -14.79 6.87 9.65
CA VAL A 438 -15.71 7.90 10.19
C VAL A 438 -15.43 9.21 9.47
N GLU A 439 -16.49 9.80 8.90
CA GLU A 439 -16.49 11.12 8.25
C GLU A 439 -17.27 12.13 9.11
N PHE A 440 -16.74 13.33 9.30
CA PHE A 440 -17.41 14.41 10.05
C PHE A 440 -18.05 15.45 9.11
N SER A 441 -19.16 16.04 9.54
CA SER A 441 -19.86 17.11 8.81
C SER A 441 -19.04 18.39 8.77
N ARG A 442 -19.10 19.11 7.64
CA ARG A 442 -18.39 20.38 7.41
C ARG A 442 -19.36 21.55 7.29
N ASN A 443 -18.97 22.72 7.79
CA ASN A 443 -19.62 23.99 7.49
C ASN A 443 -19.10 24.54 6.14
N PRO A 444 -19.97 24.77 5.13
CA PRO A 444 -19.56 25.25 3.81
C PRO A 444 -18.84 26.60 3.81
N MET A 445 -19.01 27.40 4.87
CA MET A 445 -18.44 28.74 5.00
C MET A 445 -17.00 28.75 5.57
N GLU A 446 -16.51 27.61 6.08
CA GLU A 446 -15.14 27.48 6.56
C GLU A 446 -14.23 26.96 5.43
N GLY A 447 -13.16 27.70 5.10
CA GLY A 447 -12.12 27.27 4.16
C GLY A 447 -11.40 25.98 4.58
N PHE A 448 -10.29 25.61 3.92
CA PHE A 448 -9.50 24.42 4.31
C PHE A 448 -8.78 24.62 5.66
N LYS A 449 -9.54 24.50 6.74
CA LYS A 449 -9.04 24.28 8.11
C LYS A 449 -9.38 22.83 8.49
N ILE A 450 -8.49 22.15 9.22
CA ILE A 450 -8.80 20.82 9.75
C ILE A 450 -10.03 20.93 10.64
N LEU A 451 -11.03 20.07 10.41
CA LEU A 451 -12.25 20.03 11.22
C LEU A 451 -11.87 19.80 12.70
N PRO A 452 -12.36 20.61 13.66
CA PRO A 452 -12.10 20.41 15.09
C PRO A 452 -12.42 18.98 15.57
N ALA A 453 -13.40 18.34 14.92
CA ALA A 453 -13.75 16.95 15.16
C ALA A 453 -12.67 15.95 14.79
N VAL A 454 -11.98 16.16 13.67
CA VAL A 454 -10.85 15.33 13.27
C VAL A 454 -9.71 15.52 14.26
N TYR A 455 -9.41 16.76 14.63
CA TYR A 455 -8.39 17.10 15.63
C TYR A 455 -8.64 16.45 16.99
N LEU A 456 -9.85 16.58 17.56
CA LEU A 456 -10.17 15.98 18.86
C LEU A 456 -10.05 14.46 18.80
N SER A 457 -10.53 13.86 17.70
CA SER A 457 -10.44 12.41 17.52
C SER A 457 -8.97 11.92 17.44
N VAL A 458 -8.04 12.73 16.93
CA VAL A 458 -6.60 12.44 16.92
C VAL A 458 -6.00 12.56 18.32
N LYS A 459 -6.33 13.61 19.08
CA LYS A 459 -5.90 13.77 20.48
C LYS A 459 -6.37 12.63 21.37
N MET A 460 -7.61 12.16 21.20
CA MET A 460 -8.11 10.98 21.92
C MET A 460 -7.27 9.73 21.65
N SER A 461 -6.73 9.58 20.43
CA SER A 461 -5.84 8.46 20.08
C SER A 461 -4.45 8.60 20.72
N GLN A 462 -3.88 9.80 20.70
CA GLN A 462 -2.56 10.09 21.27
C GLN A 462 -2.55 9.93 22.79
N LEU A 463 -3.63 10.35 23.45
CA LEU A 463 -3.85 10.19 24.89
C LEU A 463 -4.29 8.76 25.28
N LYS A 464 -4.33 7.82 24.32
CA LYS A 464 -4.77 6.43 24.50
C LYS A 464 -6.13 6.31 25.21
N ILE A 465 -7.05 7.23 24.93
CA ILE A 465 -8.37 7.23 25.56
C ILE A 465 -9.11 5.96 25.13
N PRO A 466 -9.48 5.08 26.07
CA PRO A 466 -10.11 3.82 25.75
C PRO A 466 -11.53 4.05 25.24
N LEU A 467 -11.83 3.54 24.04
CA LEU A 467 -13.19 3.50 23.52
C LEU A 467 -13.79 2.13 23.82
N ALA A 468 -14.98 2.12 24.43
CA ALA A 468 -15.69 0.90 24.80
C ALA A 468 -16.95 0.74 23.95
N LEU A 469 -17.09 -0.40 23.28
CA LEU A 469 -18.32 -0.82 22.59
C LEU A 469 -18.88 -2.03 23.30
N ASN A 470 -20.20 -2.06 23.46
CA ASN A 470 -20.90 -3.26 23.93
C ASN A 470 -21.29 -4.07 22.69
N ALA A 471 -20.59 -5.20 22.50
CA ALA A 471 -20.76 -6.09 21.36
C ALA A 471 -21.63 -7.31 21.68
N TYR A 472 -22.36 -7.81 20.68
CA TYR A 472 -23.17 -9.02 20.77
C TYR A 472 -22.31 -10.28 20.60
N HIS A 473 -22.73 -11.41 21.20
CA HIS A 473 -22.05 -12.68 21.03
C HIS A 473 -22.30 -13.23 19.62
N LEU A 474 -21.26 -13.78 18.98
CA LEU A 474 -21.32 -14.24 17.59
C LEU A 474 -22.40 -15.32 17.37
N ASN A 475 -22.64 -16.14 18.40
CA ASN A 475 -23.66 -17.19 18.37
C ASN A 475 -25.08 -16.62 18.44
N ASP A 476 -25.30 -15.46 19.05
CA ASP A 476 -26.63 -14.85 19.15
C ASP A 476 -27.03 -14.19 17.83
N ILE A 477 -26.06 -13.56 17.16
CA ILE A 477 -26.22 -13.06 15.79
C ILE A 477 -26.51 -14.22 14.83
N LYS A 478 -25.77 -15.33 14.95
CA LYS A 478 -25.97 -16.54 14.13
C LYS A 478 -27.31 -17.24 14.40
N LYS A 479 -27.81 -17.27 15.64
CA LYS A 479 -29.11 -17.87 15.97
C LYS A 479 -30.30 -17.13 15.33
N GLN A 480 -30.18 -15.82 15.13
CA GLN A 480 -31.19 -15.01 14.45
C GLN A 480 -31.14 -15.16 12.91
N LEU A 481 -30.05 -15.71 12.39
CA LEU A 481 -29.85 -16.08 10.98
C LEU A 481 -30.16 -17.58 10.80
N GLN A 482 -31.43 -17.95 10.61
CA GLN A 482 -31.80 -19.33 10.27
C GLN A 482 -31.20 -19.74 8.89
N GLY A 483 -30.46 -20.85 8.84
CA GLY A 483 -30.00 -21.49 7.59
C GLY A 483 -28.76 -20.88 6.91
N CYS A 484 -28.20 -21.61 5.94
CA CYS A 484 -26.87 -21.53 5.26
C CYS A 484 -26.27 -20.17 4.82
N LEU A 485 -26.87 -19.02 5.14
CA LEU A 485 -26.41 -17.70 4.70
C LEU A 485 -25.48 -16.98 5.70
N ALA A 486 -25.30 -17.51 6.92
CA ALA A 486 -24.51 -16.85 7.96
C ALA A 486 -23.00 -16.73 7.63
N SER A 487 -22.44 -17.65 6.82
CA SER A 487 -21.03 -17.63 6.39
C SER A 487 -20.76 -16.66 5.22
N LEU A 488 -21.77 -16.38 4.40
CA LEU A 488 -21.69 -15.49 3.24
C LEU A 488 -21.68 -14.00 3.66
N PHE A 489 -22.47 -13.63 4.68
CA PHE A 489 -22.62 -12.24 5.09
C PHE A 489 -21.41 -11.60 5.78
N HIS A 490 -20.51 -12.40 6.37
CA HIS A 490 -19.33 -11.88 7.08
C HIS A 490 -18.32 -11.20 6.13
N ASN A 491 -18.30 -11.59 4.85
CA ASN A 491 -17.22 -11.21 3.92
C ASN A 491 -17.67 -10.40 2.69
N LEU A 492 -18.98 -10.21 2.46
CA LEU A 492 -19.48 -9.76 1.15
C LEU A 492 -19.96 -8.29 1.08
N PHE A 493 -20.07 -7.55 2.19
CA PHE A 493 -20.67 -6.21 2.15
C PHE A 493 -19.86 -5.16 2.88
N ARG A 494 -19.46 -4.12 2.14
CA ARG A 494 -19.19 -2.82 2.73
C ARG A 494 -20.54 -2.18 3.06
N VAL A 495 -20.69 -1.62 4.27
CA VAL A 495 -21.95 -1.00 4.71
C VAL A 495 -21.68 0.46 5.05
N ASN A 496 -22.48 1.38 4.49
CA ASN A 496 -22.42 2.79 4.82
C ASN A 496 -23.57 3.16 5.73
N VAL A 497 -23.26 3.93 6.76
CA VAL A 497 -24.27 4.52 7.65
C VAL A 497 -24.23 6.02 7.44
N ASP A 498 -25.22 6.55 6.73
CA ASP A 498 -25.43 7.99 6.65
C ASP A 498 -26.14 8.45 7.94
N CYS A 499 -25.36 9.12 8.78
CA CYS A 499 -25.81 9.56 10.09
C CYS A 499 -26.76 10.76 10.01
N GLN A 500 -26.76 11.51 8.90
CA GLN A 500 -27.64 12.65 8.67
C GLN A 500 -29.00 12.22 8.13
N LYS A 501 -29.00 11.24 7.21
CA LYS A 501 -30.23 10.66 6.65
C LYS A 501 -30.81 9.52 7.49
N GLN A 502 -30.11 9.14 8.58
CA GLN A 502 -30.41 7.95 9.39
C GLN A 502 -30.61 6.68 8.56
N SER A 503 -29.88 6.56 7.44
CA SER A 503 -29.97 5.39 6.56
C SER A 503 -28.76 4.49 6.75
N VAL A 504 -29.02 3.19 6.76
CA VAL A 504 -27.98 2.16 6.70
C VAL A 504 -28.16 1.47 5.36
N GLU A 505 -27.20 1.66 4.47
CA GLU A 505 -27.25 1.12 3.12
C GLU A 505 -26.00 0.31 2.85
N PRO A 506 -26.09 -0.86 2.18
CA PRO A 506 -24.90 -1.49 1.63
C PRO A 506 -24.22 -0.49 0.69
N VAL A 507 -22.91 -0.25 0.88
CA VAL A 507 -22.11 0.55 -0.04
C VAL A 507 -22.26 -0.09 -1.42
N GLU A 508 -22.57 0.73 -2.43
CA GLU A 508 -22.52 0.28 -3.83
C GLU A 508 -21.14 -0.30 -4.11
N ILE A 509 -21.03 -1.62 -4.02
CA ILE A 509 -20.14 -2.36 -4.90
C ILE A 509 -20.68 -2.02 -6.28
N SER A 510 -19.90 -1.26 -7.03
CA SER A 510 -20.13 -0.97 -8.44
C SER A 510 -20.79 -2.18 -9.09
N PHE A 511 -21.99 -1.96 -9.64
CA PHE A 511 -22.82 -2.91 -10.38
C PHE A 511 -22.03 -4.11 -10.91
N GLY A 512 -22.34 -5.33 -10.45
CA GLY A 512 -21.66 -6.55 -10.92
C GLY A 512 -22.20 -7.85 -10.34
N ALA A 513 -21.88 -8.17 -9.08
CA ALA A 513 -21.99 -9.55 -8.58
C ALA A 513 -23.42 -10.15 -8.56
N LEU A 514 -24.45 -9.40 -8.13
CA LEU A 514 -25.81 -9.94 -8.01
C LEU A 514 -26.57 -9.98 -9.36
N GLN A 515 -26.33 -9.01 -10.25
CA GLN A 515 -26.93 -8.98 -11.60
C GLN A 515 -26.27 -9.99 -12.55
N GLN A 516 -24.97 -10.27 -12.42
CA GLN A 516 -24.28 -11.23 -13.29
C GLN A 516 -24.62 -12.70 -13.00
N SER A 517 -25.13 -13.04 -11.80
CA SER A 517 -25.70 -14.37 -11.54
C SER A 517 -26.95 -14.65 -12.39
N LYS A 518 -27.72 -13.60 -12.76
CA LYS A 518 -28.85 -13.69 -13.68
C LYS A 518 -28.42 -13.65 -15.15
N MET A 519 -27.31 -12.95 -15.46
CA MET A 519 -26.81 -12.86 -16.83
C MET A 519 -26.04 -14.10 -17.26
N ILE A 520 -25.30 -14.79 -16.39
CA ILE A 520 -24.39 -15.88 -16.77
C ILE A 520 -25.00 -17.23 -16.34
N PRO A 521 -25.73 -17.93 -17.22
CA PRO A 521 -26.43 -19.16 -16.84
C PRO A 521 -25.48 -20.35 -16.68
N ASN A 522 -24.32 -20.33 -17.37
CA ASN A 522 -23.45 -21.49 -17.51
C ASN A 522 -21.99 -21.15 -17.23
N ARG A 523 -21.22 -22.15 -16.77
CA ARG A 523 -19.77 -22.05 -16.57
C ARG A 523 -18.97 -21.90 -17.87
N LEU A 524 -19.56 -22.22 -19.02
CA LEU A 524 -18.98 -22.02 -20.35
C LEU A 524 -19.80 -20.98 -21.12
N LEU A 525 -19.10 -20.03 -21.76
CA LEU A 525 -19.69 -18.96 -22.55
C LEU A 525 -18.98 -18.88 -23.90
N SER A 526 -19.74 -18.65 -24.96
CA SER A 526 -19.18 -18.23 -26.25
C SER A 526 -19.14 -16.71 -26.27
N ILE A 527 -17.98 -16.12 -26.56
CA ILE A 527 -17.76 -14.68 -26.55
C ILE A 527 -17.06 -14.22 -27.83
N LYS A 528 -17.20 -12.92 -28.11
CA LYS A 528 -16.40 -12.20 -29.10
C LYS A 528 -15.64 -11.08 -28.42
N ILE A 529 -14.33 -11.06 -28.62
CA ILE A 529 -13.45 -10.00 -28.11
C ILE A 529 -13.56 -8.79 -29.02
N THR A 530 -13.66 -7.61 -28.41
CA THR A 530 -13.85 -6.34 -29.12
C THR A 530 -12.75 -5.33 -28.81
N GLU A 531 -12.16 -5.39 -27.61
CA GLU A 531 -11.06 -4.51 -27.20
C GLU A 531 -10.04 -5.31 -26.39
N ILE A 532 -8.77 -5.18 -26.72
CA ILE A 532 -7.67 -5.82 -25.96
C ILE A 532 -7.02 -4.73 -25.11
N VAL A 533 -7.06 -4.90 -23.78
CA VAL A 533 -6.42 -3.97 -22.84
C VAL A 533 -4.93 -4.29 -22.74
N GLU A 534 -4.62 -5.57 -22.50
CA GLU A 534 -3.27 -6.14 -22.52
C GLU A 534 -3.35 -7.65 -22.79
N VAL A 535 -2.23 -8.35 -22.86
CA VAL A 535 -2.22 -9.80 -23.09
C VAL A 535 -3.01 -10.50 -21.97
N GLY A 536 -4.07 -11.19 -22.36
CA GLY A 536 -4.96 -11.89 -21.44
C GLY A 536 -5.91 -10.98 -20.65
N HIS A 537 -6.02 -9.68 -20.93
CA HIS A 537 -7.04 -8.80 -20.34
C HIS A 537 -7.77 -8.04 -21.46
N PHE A 538 -9.07 -8.24 -21.57
CA PHE A 538 -9.84 -7.77 -22.72
C PHE A 538 -11.32 -7.58 -22.39
N TRP A 539 -11.99 -6.79 -23.23
CA TRP A 539 -13.44 -6.64 -23.23
C TRP A 539 -14.06 -7.46 -24.37
N GLY A 540 -15.26 -7.95 -24.11
CA GLY A 540 -16.05 -8.66 -25.11
C GLY A 540 -17.50 -8.81 -24.70
N TYR A 541 -18.29 -9.44 -25.56
CA TYR A 541 -19.70 -9.72 -25.29
C TYR A 541 -20.02 -11.17 -25.67
N ARG A 542 -21.12 -11.69 -25.11
CA ARG A 542 -21.56 -13.07 -25.36
C ARG A 542 -22.18 -13.20 -26.75
N THR A 543 -21.88 -14.30 -27.43
CA THR A 543 -22.39 -14.60 -28.78
C THR A 543 -23.48 -15.68 -28.76
N ASP A 544 -23.91 -16.13 -27.58
CA ASP A 544 -25.01 -17.07 -27.47
C ASP A 544 -26.36 -16.45 -27.88
N GLU A 545 -27.30 -17.34 -28.20
CA GLU A 545 -28.62 -16.96 -28.70
C GLU A 545 -29.38 -16.04 -27.75
N LYS A 546 -29.26 -16.26 -26.43
CA LYS A 546 -29.88 -15.40 -25.42
C LYS A 546 -29.35 -13.97 -25.52
N ASN A 547 -28.03 -13.78 -25.51
CA ASN A 547 -27.46 -12.43 -25.63
C ASN A 547 -27.75 -11.81 -26.99
N ARG A 548 -27.77 -12.61 -28.07
CA ARG A 548 -28.15 -12.14 -29.41
C ARG A 548 -29.57 -11.59 -29.43
N THR A 549 -30.54 -12.28 -28.81
CA THR A 549 -31.93 -11.78 -28.74
C THR A 549 -32.04 -10.49 -27.92
N VAL A 550 -31.27 -10.36 -26.82
CA VAL A 550 -31.23 -9.14 -26.01
C VAL A 550 -30.66 -7.96 -26.81
N LEU A 551 -29.52 -8.17 -27.48
CA LEU A 551 -28.91 -7.13 -28.33
C LEU A 551 -29.83 -6.74 -29.50
N GLN A 552 -30.46 -7.72 -30.17
CA GLN A 552 -31.42 -7.45 -31.25
C GLN A 552 -32.65 -6.66 -30.76
N ALA A 553 -33.20 -7.01 -29.60
CA ALA A 553 -34.31 -6.26 -29.00
C ALA A 553 -33.91 -4.84 -28.62
N LEU A 554 -32.72 -4.65 -28.03
CA LEU A 554 -32.17 -3.32 -27.71
C LEU A 554 -31.99 -2.47 -28.97
N THR A 555 -31.39 -3.03 -30.01
CA THR A 555 -31.19 -2.31 -31.29
C THR A 555 -32.52 -1.97 -31.95
N ALA A 556 -33.50 -2.89 -31.97
CA ALA A 556 -34.82 -2.64 -32.53
C ALA A 556 -35.57 -1.53 -31.77
N GLU A 557 -35.50 -1.55 -30.43
CA GLU A 557 -36.13 -0.53 -29.58
C GLU A 557 -35.46 0.85 -29.79
N ILE A 558 -34.13 0.91 -29.86
CA ILE A 558 -33.40 2.16 -30.16
C ILE A 558 -33.81 2.70 -31.54
N ASN A 559 -33.92 1.84 -32.54
CA ASN A 559 -34.26 2.23 -33.92
C ASN A 559 -35.73 2.66 -34.07
N TYR A 560 -36.63 2.18 -33.22
CA TYR A 560 -38.05 2.57 -33.25
C TYR A 560 -38.30 3.94 -32.60
N GLN A 561 -37.38 4.43 -31.79
CA GLN A 561 -37.56 5.69 -31.06
C GLN A 561 -37.11 6.91 -31.86
N ASN A 562 -37.82 8.02 -31.67
CA ASN A 562 -37.44 9.31 -32.25
C ASN A 562 -36.27 9.91 -31.46
N LEU A 563 -35.06 9.78 -32.00
CA LEU A 563 -33.81 10.14 -31.32
C LEU A 563 -33.65 11.66 -31.21
N MET A 564 -33.76 12.18 -29.98
CA MET A 564 -33.50 13.58 -29.70
C MET A 564 -32.01 13.86 -29.51
N ASP A 565 -31.59 15.07 -29.88
CA ASP A 565 -30.27 15.59 -29.55
C ASP A 565 -30.07 15.69 -28.03
N LEU A 566 -28.80 15.71 -27.60
CA LEU A 566 -28.49 15.84 -26.20
C LEU A 566 -28.99 17.19 -25.66
N PRO A 567 -29.75 17.21 -24.54
CA PRO A 567 -30.28 18.44 -23.96
C PRO A 567 -29.22 19.24 -23.18
N GLU A 568 -28.12 18.61 -22.83
CA GLU A 568 -27.02 19.14 -22.03
C GLU A 568 -25.70 18.92 -22.78
N SER A 569 -24.67 19.71 -22.46
CA SER A 569 -23.35 19.51 -23.04
C SER A 569 -22.81 18.11 -22.68
N PRO A 570 -22.31 17.35 -23.67
CA PRO A 570 -21.77 16.01 -23.41
C PRO A 570 -20.60 16.10 -22.42
N HIS A 571 -20.62 15.24 -21.40
CA HIS A 571 -19.58 15.18 -20.37
C HIS A 571 -19.17 13.72 -20.08
N PRO A 572 -17.97 13.48 -19.50
CA PRO A 572 -17.54 12.14 -19.08
C PRO A 572 -18.59 11.41 -18.24
N GLU A 573 -18.61 10.08 -18.35
CA GLU A 573 -19.55 9.13 -17.73
C GLU A 573 -21.03 9.26 -18.14
N MET A 574 -21.40 10.23 -18.98
CA MET A 574 -22.76 10.31 -19.52
C MET A 574 -23.05 9.08 -20.40
N VAL A 575 -24.16 8.40 -20.11
CA VAL A 575 -24.69 7.35 -20.99
C VAL A 575 -25.53 8.02 -22.07
N CYS A 576 -25.21 7.76 -23.32
CA CYS A 576 -25.85 8.33 -24.50
C CYS A 576 -26.02 7.25 -25.58
N LEU A 577 -26.66 7.63 -26.67
CA LEU A 577 -26.72 6.82 -27.89
C LEU A 577 -25.70 7.36 -28.88
N ALA A 578 -24.84 6.49 -29.41
CA ALA A 578 -23.79 6.85 -30.35
C ALA A 578 -23.84 5.94 -31.60
N PRO A 579 -23.49 6.45 -32.79
CA PRO A 579 -23.44 5.67 -34.03
C PRO A 579 -22.43 4.53 -33.92
N PHE A 580 -22.82 3.33 -34.34
CA PHE A 580 -22.02 2.13 -34.26
C PHE A 580 -21.70 1.58 -35.65
N THR A 581 -20.42 1.57 -36.00
CA THR A 581 -19.92 1.26 -37.36
C THR A 581 -19.94 -0.23 -37.73
N HIS A 582 -20.17 -1.14 -36.77
CA HIS A 582 -20.16 -2.59 -37.01
C HIS A 582 -21.55 -3.22 -37.21
N LEU A 583 -22.62 -2.42 -37.22
CA LEU A 583 -23.95 -2.87 -37.66
C LEU A 583 -24.07 -2.57 -39.15
N GLU A 584 -24.42 -3.58 -39.96
CA GLU A 584 -24.51 -3.47 -41.43
C GLU A 584 -25.48 -2.34 -41.90
N ASP A 585 -26.39 -1.89 -41.02
CA ASP A 585 -27.37 -0.82 -41.28
C ASP A 585 -27.12 0.52 -40.56
N GLY A 586 -25.94 0.76 -39.96
CA GLY A 586 -25.58 2.08 -39.43
C GLY A 586 -26.49 2.61 -38.31
N GLY A 587 -26.74 1.79 -37.27
CA GLY A 587 -27.61 2.11 -36.14
C GLY A 587 -26.90 2.80 -34.94
N TYR A 588 -27.71 3.26 -33.99
CA TYR A 588 -27.24 3.79 -32.70
C TYR A 588 -27.13 2.68 -31.66
N CYS A 589 -26.13 2.75 -30.80
CA CYS A 589 -25.94 1.84 -29.67
C CYS A 589 -25.75 2.61 -28.37
N ARG A 590 -26.04 1.95 -27.24
CA ARG A 590 -25.79 2.53 -25.92
C ARG A 590 -24.28 2.67 -25.73
N ALA A 591 -23.86 3.88 -25.38
CA ALA A 591 -22.47 4.21 -25.19
C ALA A 591 -22.30 5.09 -23.96
N ARG A 592 -21.14 5.01 -23.33
CA ARG A 592 -20.74 5.87 -22.21
C ARG A 592 -19.59 6.75 -22.67
N ILE A 593 -19.73 8.06 -22.47
CA ILE A 593 -18.68 9.02 -22.83
C ILE A 593 -17.49 8.81 -21.89
N LEU A 594 -16.32 8.49 -22.43
CA LEU A 594 -15.08 8.41 -21.68
C LEU A 594 -14.50 9.81 -21.48
N TYR A 595 -14.32 10.58 -22.55
CA TYR A 595 -13.91 11.97 -22.44
C TYR A 595 -14.33 12.77 -23.68
N VAL A 596 -14.37 14.09 -23.54
CA VAL A 596 -14.71 15.03 -24.61
C VAL A 596 -13.50 15.89 -24.92
N CYS A 597 -13.17 16.03 -26.20
CA CYS A 597 -12.02 16.78 -26.68
C CYS A 597 -12.37 17.54 -27.96
N GLY A 598 -12.56 18.86 -27.85
CA GLY A 598 -13.03 19.68 -28.97
C GLY A 598 -14.43 19.25 -29.41
N ASP A 599 -14.60 19.00 -30.70
CA ASP A 599 -15.89 18.63 -31.32
C ASP A 599 -16.16 17.11 -31.38
N PHE A 600 -15.37 16.31 -30.66
CA PHE A 600 -15.54 14.85 -30.61
C PHE A 600 -15.50 14.32 -29.17
N ALA A 601 -16.21 13.22 -28.94
CA ALA A 601 -16.15 12.41 -27.72
C ALA A 601 -15.55 11.05 -28.02
N GLU A 602 -14.70 10.54 -27.13
CA GLU A 602 -14.38 9.12 -27.10
C GLU A 602 -15.44 8.41 -26.26
N VAL A 603 -16.06 7.38 -26.82
CA VAL A 603 -17.15 6.64 -26.19
C VAL A 603 -16.81 5.16 -26.05
N PHE A 604 -17.33 4.53 -25.00
CA PHE A 604 -17.27 3.10 -24.76
C PHE A 604 -18.66 2.48 -24.95
N PHE A 605 -18.80 1.57 -25.91
CA PHE A 605 -20.09 0.90 -26.17
C PHE A 605 -20.37 -0.12 -25.08
N VAL A 606 -21.29 0.20 -24.18
CA VAL A 606 -21.54 -0.60 -22.96
C VAL A 606 -22.09 -1.99 -23.24
N ASP A 607 -22.59 -2.23 -24.45
CA ASP A 607 -23.13 -3.53 -24.86
C ASP A 607 -22.14 -4.41 -25.64
N TYR A 608 -21.10 -3.80 -26.21
CA TYR A 608 -20.16 -4.48 -27.10
C TYR A 608 -18.72 -4.45 -26.59
N GLY A 609 -18.34 -3.48 -25.75
CA GLY A 609 -17.03 -3.43 -25.09
C GLY A 609 -15.92 -2.74 -25.89
N ASN A 610 -16.19 -2.23 -27.09
CA ASN A 610 -15.23 -1.46 -27.89
C ASN A 610 -15.33 0.05 -27.64
N ARG A 611 -14.26 0.76 -28.02
CA ARG A 611 -14.21 2.22 -28.04
C ARG A 611 -14.38 2.77 -29.45
N SER A 612 -14.85 4.01 -29.56
CA SER A 612 -14.86 4.76 -30.81
C SER A 612 -14.81 6.27 -30.56
N LYS A 613 -14.32 7.01 -31.54
CA LYS A 613 -14.38 8.48 -31.57
C LYS A 613 -15.60 8.91 -32.35
N VAL A 614 -16.45 9.70 -31.72
CA VAL A 614 -17.76 10.09 -32.24
C VAL A 614 -17.90 11.61 -32.20
N PRO A 615 -18.29 12.26 -33.31
CA PRO A 615 -18.63 13.69 -33.32
C PRO A 615 -19.74 14.04 -32.31
N LEU A 616 -19.64 15.17 -31.61
CA LEU A 616 -20.61 15.55 -30.57
C LEU A 616 -22.04 15.74 -31.11
N ASP A 617 -22.17 16.22 -32.35
CA ASP A 617 -23.45 16.40 -33.07
C ASP A 617 -24.15 15.07 -33.40
N LYS A 618 -23.41 13.96 -33.35
CA LYS A 618 -23.94 12.62 -33.57
C LYS A 618 -24.30 11.88 -32.28
N LEU A 619 -24.17 12.50 -31.11
CA LEU A 619 -24.60 11.90 -29.86
C LEU A 619 -26.08 12.21 -29.59
N LYS A 620 -26.85 11.18 -29.21
CA LYS A 620 -28.29 11.29 -28.96
C LYS A 620 -28.63 10.96 -27.50
N LYS A 621 -29.73 11.51 -27.01
CA LYS A 621 -30.22 11.27 -25.65
C LYS A 621 -30.70 9.82 -25.52
N ILE A 622 -30.28 9.12 -24.46
CA ILE A 622 -30.81 7.80 -24.12
C ILE A 622 -32.14 7.93 -23.33
N PRO A 623 -33.20 7.20 -23.71
CA PRO A 623 -34.44 7.07 -22.93
C PRO A 623 -34.19 6.40 -21.57
N SER A 624 -34.94 6.80 -20.53
CA SER A 624 -34.81 6.22 -19.18
C SER A 624 -35.06 4.71 -19.15
N SER A 625 -36.04 4.23 -19.92
CA SER A 625 -36.36 2.80 -20.05
C SER A 625 -35.18 1.96 -20.55
N LEU A 626 -34.38 2.49 -21.48
CA LEU A 626 -33.20 1.81 -22.02
C LEU A 626 -31.95 1.98 -21.14
N ARG A 627 -31.90 3.03 -20.32
CA ARG A 627 -30.79 3.30 -19.39
C ARG A 627 -30.79 2.36 -18.20
N GLU A 628 -31.97 1.92 -17.74
CA GLU A 628 -32.13 1.03 -16.59
C GLU A 628 -31.79 -0.44 -16.90
N LEU A 629 -31.72 -0.82 -18.19
CA LEU A 629 -31.38 -2.18 -18.62
C LEU A 629 -29.89 -2.48 -18.42
N PRO A 630 -29.51 -3.71 -18.00
CA PRO A 630 -28.12 -4.06 -17.74
C PRO A 630 -27.25 -3.96 -19.00
N PHE A 631 -25.97 -3.62 -18.81
CA PHE A 631 -24.98 -3.54 -19.88
C PHE A 631 -24.49 -4.93 -20.27
N GLN A 632 -24.35 -5.19 -21.57
CA GLN A 632 -24.05 -6.54 -22.07
C GLN A 632 -22.54 -6.82 -22.23
N ALA A 633 -21.68 -5.80 -22.27
CA ALA A 633 -20.24 -5.98 -22.35
C ALA A 633 -19.68 -6.52 -21.02
N LEU A 634 -18.71 -7.42 -21.13
CA LEU A 634 -18.06 -8.08 -20.01
C LEU A 634 -16.54 -7.88 -20.11
N GLU A 635 -15.92 -7.66 -18.94
CA GLU A 635 -14.48 -7.57 -18.81
C GLU A 635 -13.91 -8.94 -18.40
N PHE A 636 -12.87 -9.38 -19.09
CA PHE A 636 -12.29 -10.70 -18.91
C PHE A 636 -10.80 -10.62 -18.65
N LYS A 637 -10.31 -11.53 -17.79
CA LYS A 637 -8.89 -11.76 -17.55
C LYS A 637 -8.57 -13.25 -17.60
N ILE A 638 -7.53 -13.64 -18.31
CA ILE A 638 -7.08 -15.04 -18.35
C ILE A 638 -6.50 -15.42 -16.99
N CYS A 639 -7.03 -16.47 -16.38
CA CYS A 639 -6.59 -16.92 -15.07
C CYS A 639 -5.30 -17.75 -15.15
N LYS A 640 -4.56 -17.81 -14.03
CA LYS A 640 -3.33 -18.59 -13.83
C LYS A 640 -2.22 -18.25 -14.81
N MET A 641 -2.21 -17.02 -15.32
CA MET A 641 -1.26 -16.56 -16.32
C MET A 641 -0.63 -15.26 -15.89
N ARG A 642 0.66 -15.12 -16.15
CA ARG A 642 1.41 -13.88 -15.95
C ARG A 642 2.45 -13.69 -17.07
N PRO A 643 3.03 -12.49 -17.21
CA PRO A 643 4.08 -12.23 -18.19
C PRO A 643 5.26 -13.17 -18.03
N SER A 644 5.88 -13.56 -19.15
CA SER A 644 7.15 -14.30 -19.09
C SER A 644 8.21 -13.50 -18.35
N ALA A 645 9.12 -14.18 -17.63
CA ALA A 645 10.19 -13.47 -16.94
C ALA A 645 11.10 -12.69 -17.90
N LYS A 646 11.18 -13.11 -19.17
CA LYS A 646 11.89 -12.36 -20.21
C LYS A 646 11.31 -10.95 -20.39
N SER A 647 9.98 -10.80 -20.35
CA SER A 647 9.31 -9.50 -20.39
C SER A 647 9.60 -8.67 -19.13
N LEU A 648 9.47 -9.29 -17.96
CA LEU A 648 9.65 -8.63 -16.67
C LEU A 648 11.09 -8.11 -16.47
N VAL A 649 12.10 -8.83 -16.95
CA VAL A 649 13.52 -8.44 -16.89
C VAL A 649 13.83 -7.22 -17.76
N CYS A 650 13.10 -7.05 -18.87
CA CYS A 650 13.23 -5.90 -19.76
C CYS A 650 12.45 -4.66 -19.31
N GLY A 651 11.74 -4.73 -18.17
CA GLY A 651 10.88 -3.63 -17.68
C GLY A 651 9.54 -3.51 -18.40
N GLU A 652 9.21 -4.45 -19.30
CA GLU A 652 7.93 -4.47 -20.02
C GLU A 652 6.93 -5.36 -19.27
N ARG A 653 5.70 -4.86 -19.02
CA ARG A 653 4.63 -5.68 -18.43
C ARG A 653 4.30 -6.88 -19.32
N TRP A 654 4.21 -6.71 -20.64
CA TRP A 654 4.09 -7.78 -21.63
C TRP A 654 4.93 -7.43 -22.85
N SER A 655 5.66 -8.39 -23.43
CA SER A 655 6.50 -8.12 -24.58
C SER A 655 5.66 -7.80 -25.80
N TYR A 656 6.17 -6.95 -26.69
CA TYR A 656 5.48 -6.63 -27.96
C TYR A 656 5.10 -7.88 -28.75
N SER A 657 5.99 -8.87 -28.78
CA SER A 657 5.76 -10.17 -29.43
C SER A 657 4.64 -10.99 -28.77
N ALA A 658 4.49 -10.92 -27.43
CA ALA A 658 3.38 -11.57 -26.72
C ALA A 658 2.04 -10.91 -27.08
N SER A 659 2.01 -9.57 -27.16
CA SER A 659 0.83 -8.81 -27.59
C SER A 659 0.42 -9.15 -29.02
N GLN A 660 1.36 -9.22 -29.96
CA GLN A 660 1.08 -9.62 -31.34
C GLN A 660 0.58 -11.06 -31.42
N ARG A 661 1.20 -11.98 -30.67
CA ARG A 661 0.80 -13.39 -30.68
C ARG A 661 -0.60 -13.56 -30.10
N PHE A 662 -0.88 -12.94 -28.95
CA PHE A 662 -2.20 -12.96 -28.34
C PHE A 662 -3.25 -12.39 -29.29
N ALA A 663 -2.99 -11.22 -29.90
CA ALA A 663 -3.86 -10.64 -30.91
C ALA A 663 -4.12 -11.61 -32.08
N SER A 664 -3.10 -12.34 -32.56
CA SER A 664 -3.28 -13.34 -33.64
C SER A 664 -4.15 -14.53 -33.24
N LEU A 665 -4.20 -14.88 -31.95
CA LEU A 665 -5.00 -16.00 -31.44
C LEU A 665 -6.46 -15.62 -31.20
N VAL A 666 -6.73 -14.34 -30.95
CA VAL A 666 -8.07 -13.85 -30.60
C VAL A 666 -8.78 -13.07 -31.71
N ASN A 667 -8.06 -12.55 -32.70
CA ASN A 667 -8.65 -11.71 -33.73
C ASN A 667 -9.59 -12.50 -34.65
N GLY A 668 -10.80 -11.99 -34.86
CA GLY A 668 -11.77 -12.51 -35.83
C GLY A 668 -12.48 -13.83 -35.47
N SER A 669 -12.18 -14.46 -34.33
CA SER A 669 -12.73 -15.77 -33.95
C SER A 669 -13.69 -15.67 -32.76
N ALA A 670 -14.80 -16.42 -32.80
CA ALA A 670 -15.61 -16.65 -31.60
C ALA A 670 -14.83 -17.57 -30.65
N LEU A 671 -14.69 -17.15 -29.40
CA LEU A 671 -13.89 -17.86 -28.40
C LEU A 671 -14.82 -18.50 -27.37
N LEU A 672 -14.42 -19.67 -26.90
CA LEU A 672 -15.10 -20.34 -25.80
C LEU A 672 -14.37 -20.00 -24.51
N VAL A 673 -15.06 -19.45 -23.52
CA VAL A 673 -14.48 -19.13 -22.21
C VAL A 673 -15.12 -19.94 -21.12
N LYS A 674 -14.29 -20.48 -20.23
CA LYS A 674 -14.73 -21.20 -19.03
C LYS A 674 -14.43 -20.35 -17.81
N MET A 675 -15.45 -20.08 -17.00
CA MET A 675 -15.29 -19.25 -15.82
C MET A 675 -14.48 -19.95 -14.73
N TYR A 676 -13.46 -19.24 -14.24
CA TYR A 676 -12.68 -19.64 -13.08
C TYR A 676 -13.15 -18.89 -11.82
N SER A 677 -13.11 -17.57 -11.82
CA SER A 677 -13.53 -16.73 -10.69
C SER A 677 -14.07 -15.37 -11.15
N PHE A 678 -14.60 -14.59 -10.22
CA PHE A 678 -15.09 -13.24 -10.46
C PHE A 678 -14.62 -12.30 -9.34
N VAL A 679 -13.87 -11.26 -9.71
CA VAL A 679 -13.20 -10.35 -8.77
C VAL A 679 -13.27 -8.93 -9.32
N HIS A 680 -13.72 -7.96 -8.52
CA HIS A 680 -13.82 -6.53 -8.90
C HIS A 680 -14.51 -6.25 -10.25
N SER A 681 -15.59 -6.96 -10.56
CA SER A 681 -16.30 -6.86 -11.85
C SER A 681 -15.56 -7.39 -13.08
N VAL A 682 -14.44 -8.12 -12.88
CA VAL A 682 -13.67 -8.80 -13.93
C VAL A 682 -13.86 -10.31 -13.84
N LEU A 683 -14.19 -10.94 -14.97
CA LEU A 683 -14.31 -12.39 -15.08
C LEU A 683 -12.94 -13.03 -15.34
N HIS A 684 -12.45 -13.79 -14.38
CA HIS A 684 -11.26 -14.60 -14.55
C HIS A 684 -11.63 -15.91 -15.25
N VAL A 685 -11.05 -16.18 -16.41
CA VAL A 685 -11.48 -17.25 -17.32
C VAL A 685 -10.33 -18.07 -17.89
N ASP A 686 -10.60 -19.31 -18.24
CA ASP A 686 -9.84 -20.06 -19.23
C ASP A 686 -10.42 -19.73 -20.61
N VAL A 687 -9.57 -19.44 -21.61
CA VAL A 687 -10.00 -19.03 -22.95
C VAL A 687 -9.54 -20.08 -23.95
N PHE A 688 -10.46 -20.54 -24.79
CA PHE A 688 -10.21 -21.57 -25.78
C PHE A 688 -10.49 -21.05 -27.19
N CYS A 689 -9.59 -21.37 -28.12
CA CYS A 689 -9.76 -21.14 -29.55
C CYS A 689 -9.60 -22.44 -30.34
N TYR A 690 -10.13 -22.48 -31.57
CA TYR A 690 -9.91 -23.60 -32.48
C TYR A 690 -8.56 -23.44 -33.19
N SER A 691 -7.73 -24.46 -33.10
CA SER A 691 -6.47 -24.53 -33.86
C SER A 691 -6.74 -24.73 -35.35
N ARG A 692 -5.69 -24.58 -36.18
CA ARG A 692 -5.77 -24.87 -37.63
C ARG A 692 -6.19 -26.32 -37.95
N CYS A 693 -6.09 -27.22 -36.97
CA CYS A 693 -6.46 -28.63 -37.07
C CYS A 693 -7.85 -28.94 -36.45
N GLN A 694 -8.67 -27.92 -36.16
CA GLN A 694 -9.99 -28.04 -35.50
C GLN A 694 -9.97 -28.57 -34.06
N GLU A 695 -8.82 -28.60 -33.40
CA GLU A 695 -8.71 -28.94 -31.98
C GLU A 695 -8.92 -27.70 -31.10
N LEU A 696 -9.64 -27.86 -30.00
CA LEU A 696 -9.88 -26.80 -29.03
C LEU A 696 -8.65 -26.64 -28.12
N VAL A 697 -7.92 -25.54 -28.29
CA VAL A 697 -6.69 -25.26 -27.52
C VAL A 697 -6.93 -24.11 -26.55
N ASN A 698 -6.37 -24.20 -25.34
CA ASN A 698 -6.40 -23.11 -24.38
C ASN A 698 -5.34 -22.08 -24.75
N ILE A 699 -5.74 -20.83 -24.95
CA ILE A 699 -4.85 -19.72 -25.35
C ILE A 699 -3.74 -19.51 -24.32
N ARG A 700 -4.04 -19.70 -23.03
CA ARG A 700 -3.02 -19.63 -21.98
C ARG A 700 -1.91 -20.65 -22.23
N ASP A 701 -2.29 -21.88 -22.52
CA ASP A 701 -1.34 -22.99 -22.65
C ASP A 701 -0.46 -22.77 -23.90
N VAL A 702 -1.04 -22.27 -25.00
CA VAL A 702 -0.28 -21.84 -26.20
C VAL A 702 0.73 -20.74 -25.87
N LEU A 703 0.32 -19.70 -25.13
CA LEU A 703 1.23 -18.61 -24.76
C LEU A 703 2.34 -19.06 -23.80
N ILE A 704 2.07 -20.06 -22.96
CA ILE A 704 3.08 -20.64 -22.05
C ILE A 704 4.06 -21.53 -22.83
N GLU A 705 3.56 -22.41 -23.70
CA GLU A 705 4.38 -23.28 -24.54
C GLU A 705 5.32 -22.47 -25.44
N GLU A 706 4.83 -21.37 -26.00
CA GLU A 706 5.61 -20.44 -26.83
C GLU A 706 6.48 -19.45 -26.01
N CYS A 707 6.53 -19.62 -24.68
CA CYS A 707 7.34 -18.80 -23.76
C CYS A 707 6.99 -17.30 -23.73
N TYR A 708 5.79 -16.92 -24.14
CA TYR A 708 5.26 -15.55 -24.02
C TYR A 708 4.69 -15.28 -22.62
N ALA A 709 4.15 -16.31 -21.97
CA ALA A 709 3.57 -16.25 -20.62
C ALA A 709 4.11 -17.36 -19.71
N GLU A 710 3.84 -17.26 -18.41
CA GLU A 710 4.13 -18.31 -17.43
C GLU A 710 2.90 -18.62 -16.59
N LEU A 711 2.84 -19.84 -16.04
CA LEU A 711 1.83 -20.21 -15.04
C LEU A 711 1.98 -19.33 -13.79
N ALA A 712 0.85 -18.89 -13.26
CA ALA A 712 0.75 -18.05 -12.09
C ALA A 712 -0.26 -18.61 -11.10
N GLU A 713 -0.04 -18.39 -9.80
CA GLU A 713 -1.10 -18.56 -8.81
C GLU A 713 -2.07 -17.38 -8.87
N GLU A 714 -3.35 -17.69 -8.74
CA GLU A 714 -4.40 -16.68 -8.66
C GLU A 714 -4.39 -15.97 -7.31
N SER A 715 -4.86 -14.72 -7.26
CA SER A 715 -4.93 -13.97 -5.99
C SER A 715 -5.80 -14.67 -4.96
N TYR A 716 -5.56 -14.42 -3.67
CA TYR A 716 -6.38 -14.98 -2.59
C TYR A 716 -7.88 -14.72 -2.79
N GLU A 717 -8.24 -13.51 -3.23
CA GLU A 717 -9.62 -13.13 -3.56
C GLU A 717 -10.20 -13.95 -4.72
N SER A 718 -9.40 -14.20 -5.77
CA SER A 718 -9.78 -15.03 -6.91
C SER A 718 -9.93 -16.50 -6.51
N GLN A 719 -9.05 -17.04 -5.66
CA GLN A 719 -9.13 -18.41 -5.15
C GLN A 719 -10.36 -18.62 -4.25
N GLN A 720 -10.68 -17.63 -3.41
CA GLN A 720 -11.88 -17.64 -2.58
C GLN A 720 -13.15 -17.59 -3.45
N SER A 721 -13.19 -16.68 -4.43
CA SER A 721 -14.27 -16.57 -5.41
C SER A 721 -14.46 -17.85 -6.22
N HIS A 722 -13.36 -18.48 -6.67
CA HIS A 722 -13.38 -19.78 -7.36
C HIS A 722 -14.01 -20.88 -6.51
N SER A 723 -13.66 -20.94 -5.22
CA SER A 723 -14.19 -21.92 -4.28
C SER A 723 -15.69 -21.71 -4.05
N LEU A 724 -16.12 -20.46 -3.87
CA LEU A 724 -17.54 -20.08 -3.76
C LEU A 724 -18.34 -20.46 -5.02
N LEU A 725 -17.83 -20.11 -6.21
CA LEU A 725 -18.50 -20.42 -7.47
C LEU A 725 -18.56 -21.93 -7.69
N ARG A 726 -17.53 -22.68 -7.27
CA ARG A 726 -17.55 -24.14 -7.32
C ARG A 726 -18.71 -24.70 -6.48
N GLU A 727 -18.94 -24.19 -5.27
CA GLU A 727 -20.07 -24.59 -4.43
C GLU A 727 -21.43 -24.21 -5.06
N LEU A 728 -21.58 -22.98 -5.56
CA LEU A 728 -22.81 -22.49 -6.20
C LEU A 728 -23.22 -23.29 -7.45
N PHE A 729 -22.25 -23.69 -8.29
CA PHE A 729 -22.52 -24.50 -9.49
C PHE A 729 -22.66 -26.00 -9.20
N LEU A 730 -22.24 -26.48 -8.02
CA LEU A 730 -22.47 -27.86 -7.57
C LEU A 730 -23.91 -28.05 -7.06
N ASP A 731 -24.49 -27.02 -6.44
CA ASP A 731 -25.88 -27.05 -5.96
C ASP A 731 -26.93 -26.93 -7.08
N GLN A 732 -26.56 -26.43 -8.27
CA GLN A 732 -27.46 -26.39 -9.44
C GLN A 732 -27.80 -27.77 -10.02
N VAL A 733 -27.14 -28.85 -9.58
CA VAL A 733 -27.50 -30.24 -9.96
C VAL A 733 -28.65 -30.79 -9.09
N LYS A 734 -29.06 -30.07 -8.04
CA LYS A 734 -30.26 -30.37 -7.25
C LYS A 734 -31.32 -29.30 -7.48
N GLU A 735 -32.03 -29.39 -8.60
CA GLU A 735 -33.30 -28.67 -8.73
C GLU A 735 -34.29 -29.19 -7.68
N GLU A 736 -34.59 -28.38 -6.67
CA GLU A 736 -35.95 -28.02 -6.29
C GLU A 736 -35.96 -26.82 -5.32
N LYS A 737 -36.43 -25.67 -5.84
CA LYS A 737 -36.90 -24.46 -5.16
C LYS A 737 -35.98 -23.82 -4.09
N MET A 738 -35.11 -22.92 -4.53
CA MET A 738 -34.59 -21.81 -3.71
C MET A 738 -35.31 -20.50 -4.09
N PRO A 739 -35.74 -19.66 -3.13
CA PRO A 739 -36.35 -18.37 -3.45
C PRO A 739 -35.29 -17.36 -3.89
N VAL A 740 -35.56 -16.71 -5.02
CA VAL A 740 -34.77 -15.64 -5.62
C VAL A 740 -34.84 -14.40 -4.72
N SER A 741 -33.77 -14.07 -3.98
CA SER A 741 -33.84 -12.90 -3.10
C SER A 741 -33.59 -11.59 -3.85
N SER A 742 -34.58 -10.70 -3.82
CA SER A 742 -34.55 -9.36 -4.42
C SER A 742 -33.71 -8.35 -3.59
N ARG A 743 -33.32 -7.21 -4.17
CA ARG A 743 -32.66 -6.08 -3.46
C ARG A 743 -33.49 -5.58 -2.25
N GLN A 744 -34.80 -5.80 -2.31
CA GLN A 744 -35.73 -5.58 -1.20
C GLN A 744 -35.54 -6.60 -0.08
N GLU A 745 -35.20 -7.85 -0.35
CA GLU A 745 -34.93 -8.85 0.68
C GLU A 745 -33.59 -8.61 1.40
N GLU A 746 -32.54 -8.17 0.71
CA GLU A 746 -31.27 -7.79 1.36
C GLU A 746 -31.44 -6.57 2.26
N LYS A 747 -32.14 -5.54 1.77
CA LYS A 747 -32.51 -4.36 2.58
C LYS A 747 -33.43 -4.74 3.73
N HIS A 748 -34.42 -5.61 3.49
CA HIS A 748 -35.33 -6.11 4.52
C HIS A 748 -34.61 -6.99 5.55
N LEU A 749 -33.58 -7.75 5.17
CA LEU A 749 -32.75 -8.53 6.10
C LEU A 749 -31.83 -7.63 6.93
N LEU A 750 -31.23 -6.61 6.31
CA LEU A 750 -30.44 -5.59 7.00
C LEU A 750 -31.32 -4.80 7.99
N GLU A 751 -32.50 -4.36 7.57
CA GLU A 751 -33.51 -3.71 8.41
C GLU A 751 -34.03 -4.66 9.49
N ARG A 752 -34.27 -5.93 9.19
CA ARG A 752 -34.69 -6.93 10.19
C ARG A 752 -33.61 -7.14 11.24
N LEU A 753 -32.34 -7.24 10.85
CA LEU A 753 -31.23 -7.33 11.81
C LEU A 753 -31.10 -6.04 12.64
N LEU A 754 -31.17 -4.86 12.01
CA LEU A 754 -31.13 -3.59 12.72
C LEU A 754 -32.29 -3.47 13.72
N ASN A 755 -33.51 -3.88 13.35
CA ASN A 755 -34.70 -3.87 14.20
C ASN A 755 -34.63 -4.91 15.32
N CYS A 756 -34.17 -6.14 15.02
CA CYS A 756 -33.98 -7.19 16.03
C CYS A 756 -32.99 -6.77 17.13
N PHE A 757 -31.99 -5.97 16.78
CA PHE A 757 -30.96 -5.49 17.70
C PHE A 757 -31.16 -4.03 18.14
N SER A 758 -32.25 -3.36 17.74
CA SER A 758 -32.63 -2.02 18.22
C SER A 758 -33.76 -2.04 19.26
N ASP A 759 -34.71 -2.99 19.19
CA ASP A 759 -36.02 -2.83 19.84
C ASP A 759 -36.37 -3.80 20.99
N HIS A 760 -35.50 -4.75 21.37
CA HIS A 760 -35.86 -5.71 22.42
C HIS A 760 -35.01 -5.64 23.70
N LYS A 761 -35.71 -5.46 24.84
CA LYS A 761 -35.25 -5.66 26.23
C LYS A 761 -34.73 -7.08 26.55
N SER A 762 -34.62 -7.98 25.56
CA SER A 762 -34.28 -9.41 25.80
C SER A 762 -32.84 -9.81 25.46
N ASN A 763 -32.05 -8.99 24.76
CA ASN A 763 -30.65 -9.32 24.44
C ASN A 763 -29.73 -8.13 24.77
N VAL A 764 -29.36 -8.00 26.04
CA VAL A 764 -28.38 -7.00 26.49
C VAL A 764 -27.01 -7.35 25.87
N PRO A 765 -26.29 -6.42 25.21
CA PRO A 765 -24.96 -6.72 24.68
C PRO A 765 -24.03 -7.17 25.81
N THR A 766 -23.51 -8.39 25.70
CA THR A 766 -22.91 -9.14 26.82
C THR A 766 -21.41 -8.91 26.98
N ARG A 767 -20.72 -8.34 25.98
CA ARG A 767 -19.26 -8.17 26.01
C ARG A 767 -18.84 -6.72 25.77
N LYS A 768 -18.16 -6.13 26.76
CA LYS A 768 -17.45 -4.85 26.61
C LYS A 768 -16.14 -5.11 25.87
N VAL A 769 -16.03 -4.57 24.66
CA VAL A 769 -14.78 -4.58 23.89
C VAL A 769 -14.13 -3.21 24.07
N THR A 770 -12.86 -3.19 24.43
CA THR A 770 -12.08 -1.95 24.59
C THR A 770 -10.96 -1.96 23.56
N TRP A 771 -10.84 -0.91 22.74
CA TRP A 771 -9.70 -0.75 21.84
C TRP A 771 -9.11 0.66 21.94
N VAL A 772 -7.87 0.76 21.48
CA VAL A 772 -7.15 2.02 21.32
C VAL A 772 -7.09 2.33 19.83
N VAL A 773 -7.38 3.58 19.48
CA VAL A 773 -7.27 4.06 18.10
C VAL A 773 -5.81 4.01 17.64
N VAL A 774 -5.56 3.52 16.42
CA VAL A 774 -4.21 3.46 15.82
C VAL A 774 -4.14 4.40 14.62
N LEU A 775 -3.23 5.40 14.69
CA LEU A 775 -2.99 6.41 13.64
C LEU A 775 -2.03 5.91 12.55
N VAL A 776 -2.18 6.40 11.33
CA VAL A 776 -1.31 6.06 10.18
C VAL A 776 -0.64 7.28 9.50
N CYS A 777 -0.78 8.52 9.99
CA CYS A 777 -0.21 9.68 9.27
C CYS A 777 0.58 10.66 10.16
N HIS A 778 1.92 10.67 10.02
CA HIS A 778 2.82 11.66 10.67
C HIS A 778 2.57 13.09 10.15
N PHE A 779 2.12 13.23 8.89
CA PHE A 779 1.79 14.49 8.23
C PHE A 779 0.66 15.28 8.93
N MET A 780 -0.37 14.58 9.41
CA MET A 780 -1.48 15.16 10.19
C MET A 780 -1.04 15.72 11.54
N THR A 781 -0.03 15.11 12.16
CA THR A 781 0.45 15.57 13.46
C THR A 781 1.16 16.92 13.34
N LEU A 782 1.90 17.13 12.24
CA LEU A 782 2.59 18.38 11.92
C LEU A 782 1.60 19.53 11.63
N LEU A 783 0.59 19.27 10.79
CA LEU A 783 -0.41 20.28 10.42
C LEU A 783 -1.31 20.68 11.62
N LEU A 784 -1.62 19.72 12.50
CA LEU A 784 -2.44 19.95 13.69
C LEU A 784 -1.71 20.75 14.79
N ILE A 785 -0.41 20.50 15.00
CA ILE A 785 0.40 21.29 15.94
C ILE A 785 0.47 22.74 15.46
N VAL A 786 0.61 22.98 14.16
CA VAL A 786 0.67 24.34 13.60
C VAL A 786 -0.70 25.04 13.62
N LEU A 787 -1.82 24.32 13.59
CA LEU A 787 -3.16 24.90 13.71
C LEU A 787 -3.57 25.22 15.15
N GLU A 788 -3.02 24.53 16.17
CA GLU A 788 -3.16 24.95 17.59
C GLU A 788 -2.51 26.31 17.86
N TRP A 789 -1.61 26.76 16.99
CA TRP A 789 -0.85 27.99 17.13
C TRP A 789 -1.51 29.20 16.45
N ARG A 790 -2.54 28.98 15.62
CA ARG A 790 -3.42 30.00 15.05
C ARG A 790 -4.62 30.21 15.96
#